data_AF-A0A9E3X1K5-F1
#
_entry.id   AF-A0A9E3X1K5-F1
#
_cell.length_a   1.000
_cell.length_b   1.000
_cell.length_c   1.000
_cell.angle_alpha   90.00
_cell.angle_beta   90.00
_cell.angle_gamma   90.00
#
_symmetry.space_group_name_H-M   'P 1'
#
loop_
_entity.id
_entity.type
_entity.pdbx_description
1 polymer ?
#
loop_
_entity_poly.entity_id
_entity_poly.type
_entity_poly.pdbx_seq_one_letter_code
_entity_poly.pdbx_strand_id
1 'polypeptide(L)'
;MSTTTSARSPIGCCANSDDVSGGDESSSEPASMRGLANQTWPTFSGLDTQSRPHGTLVGQRRHRTTVRTLYRPRLTGTLTVSQPQETLDLDLQLFPQLGGYLVRVFESPAGQAMSLFTPPFTQEEEAAFLQEIVPTGPPTSRMALQAILKEYGGRLFDALFHDELLVCLERSLDEVRRRNGTLRIKLRLAETPELLSLPWEYLYHRRRNLFLGQSTTTSLVHFFALPDPVRSLTVALPLRMLVIIADAQDLPPLDVEQEWTNLQTALAGLIQREQIILERLPKATLSDLQQALRRQEYHVLHFVGHGEFDEGNLEQAQGRVIFTDDQGYADPVPGEVLAQLLHNERALRMVLLNACEGSRTSTQNPFAGVAQQLVQQGVPAVIAMRHPISDTAAVAFSHEFYAALADGYSVDAAVTEGRVAVSTRLGNSEWGSPQLMMHAQDGLLWRITADPNSLVVDGEAIRQDLDVLPQLMQQSNVRDLVASYRADFAAACRQIDSLSNYKALHDLLHKLQFRCYNVIAQEARRFPDDDLALDNLLNYEVTLQDIVSNLQGVVEEAEFSANETLWLNDLTEAQQRLRQALESMESEALRRVVWLLRRVLALQPSNVNHRLNAAARALRLDTIVQSLRAIQGELRRFHVAATHIEQLENGVAELEHFDTRLNALVVEHDQWQEVQRILGRIEDMMVYDLSELEFSWPDLNARTTALCAAHKGEWVERFFQDAEQLQKALTDNNPARVRSYFQRYRQRAGNRFFQVDTQLKDLCTE
;
A
#
# COMPACT_ATOMS: atom_id res chain seq x y z
N MET A 1 -61.52 32.31 29.86
CA MET A 1 -62.18 32.58 28.57
C MET A 1 -62.05 31.30 27.75
N SER A 2 -63.02 30.38 27.87
CA SER A 2 -64.14 30.20 26.93
C SER A 2 -63.64 29.57 25.62
N THR A 3 -64.18 28.51 25.02
CA THR A 3 -65.27 27.56 25.31
C THR A 3 -65.25 26.57 24.13
N THR A 4 -65.43 25.28 24.43
CA THR A 4 -66.23 24.25 23.72
C THR A 4 -66.68 24.41 22.24
N THR A 5 -66.89 23.22 21.63
CA THR A 5 -68.05 22.76 20.81
C THR A 5 -67.66 22.40 19.35
N SER A 6 -67.54 21.12 18.96
CA SER A 6 -68.51 20.05 18.66
C SER A 6 -69.10 20.04 17.23
N ALA A 7 -69.24 18.80 16.71
CA ALA A 7 -70.37 18.25 15.95
C ALA A 7 -70.21 17.95 14.44
N ARG A 8 -70.20 16.62 14.17
CA ARG A 8 -71.11 15.81 13.32
C ARG A 8 -71.30 16.15 11.83
N SER A 9 -70.84 15.21 10.97
CA SER A 9 -71.62 14.25 10.10
C SER A 9 -72.82 14.75 9.26
N PRO A 10 -73.43 13.98 8.33
CA PRO A 10 -73.05 12.81 7.50
C PRO A 10 -73.54 12.92 6.01
N ILE A 11 -73.66 11.77 5.31
CA ILE A 11 -74.45 11.44 4.08
C ILE A 11 -73.60 11.39 2.79
N GLY A 12 -73.59 10.32 1.98
CA GLY A 12 -74.28 9.04 2.06
C GLY A 12 -74.11 8.18 0.79
N CYS A 13 -74.24 6.87 1.01
CA CYS A 13 -74.97 5.86 0.23
C CYS A 13 -74.45 5.33 -1.13
N CYS A 14 -74.20 4.00 -1.08
CA CYS A 14 -74.79 2.93 -1.92
C CYS A 14 -74.21 2.69 -3.34
N ALA A 15 -73.99 1.46 -3.82
CA ALA A 15 -74.28 0.11 -3.31
C ALA A 15 -73.61 -0.98 -4.17
N ASN A 16 -73.45 -2.16 -3.56
CA ASN A 16 -73.53 -3.54 -4.10
C ASN A 16 -72.45 -4.02 -5.10
N SER A 17 -71.96 -5.26 -5.04
CA SER A 17 -72.43 -6.47 -4.33
C SER A 17 -71.34 -7.57 -4.39
N ASP A 18 -71.23 -8.26 -3.26
CA ASP A 18 -71.22 -9.72 -3.10
C ASP A 18 -70.01 -10.57 -3.54
N ASP A 19 -69.28 -10.96 -2.49
CA ASP A 19 -69.18 -12.33 -1.97
C ASP A 19 -68.19 -13.37 -2.52
N VAL A 20 -67.32 -13.76 -1.56
CA VAL A 20 -67.15 -15.14 -1.04
C VAL A 20 -66.06 -16.01 -1.66
N SER A 21 -64.95 -16.03 -0.91
CA SER A 21 -64.24 -17.18 -0.33
C SER A 21 -63.44 -18.15 -1.21
N GLY A 22 -62.32 -18.59 -0.63
CA GLY A 22 -61.93 -19.99 -0.64
C GLY A 22 -60.44 -20.17 -0.84
N GLY A 23 -59.79 -20.84 0.12
CA GLY A 23 -58.38 -21.21 0.07
C GLY A 23 -58.08 -22.24 -1.03
N ASP A 24 -56.81 -22.46 -1.33
CA ASP A 24 -56.06 -23.55 -0.68
C ASP A 24 -54.60 -23.61 -1.17
N GLU A 25 -53.73 -23.86 -0.20
CA GLU A 25 -52.65 -24.86 -0.15
C GLU A 25 -51.90 -25.25 -1.45
N SER A 26 -50.57 -25.07 -1.54
CA SER A 26 -49.45 -25.74 -0.85
C SER A 26 -48.86 -26.94 -1.62
N SER A 27 -47.53 -27.06 -1.51
CA SER A 27 -46.69 -28.26 -1.76
C SER A 27 -46.52 -28.67 -3.25
N SER A 28 -45.39 -29.17 -3.75
CA SER A 28 -44.23 -29.85 -3.16
C SER A 28 -43.07 -29.92 -4.19
N GLU A 29 -41.85 -29.98 -3.67
CA GLU A 29 -40.59 -30.54 -4.23
C GLU A 29 -40.74 -31.96 -4.87
N PRO A 30 -39.69 -32.63 -5.43
CA PRO A 30 -38.33 -32.20 -5.84
C PRO A 30 -37.82 -32.83 -7.20
N ALA A 31 -36.56 -32.51 -7.53
CA ALA A 31 -35.54 -33.38 -8.11
C ALA A 31 -35.57 -33.84 -9.59
N SER A 32 -34.38 -33.64 -10.18
CA SER A 32 -33.59 -34.60 -10.99
C SER A 32 -33.55 -34.44 -12.53
N MET A 33 -32.34 -34.10 -12.96
CA MET A 33 -31.52 -34.77 -13.99
C MET A 33 -32.01 -34.95 -15.43
N ARG A 34 -31.11 -34.50 -16.31
CA ARG A 34 -30.68 -35.05 -17.62
C ARG A 34 -31.59 -34.77 -18.83
N GLY A 35 -30.93 -34.31 -19.90
CA GLY A 35 -31.31 -34.72 -21.25
C GLY A 35 -31.07 -33.70 -22.36
N LEU A 36 -29.86 -33.71 -22.91
CA LEU A 36 -29.55 -33.76 -24.35
C LEU A 36 -30.35 -32.88 -25.35
N ALA A 37 -29.59 -31.95 -25.94
CA ALA A 37 -29.31 -31.80 -27.37
C ALA A 37 -30.42 -31.50 -28.40
N ASN A 38 -30.04 -30.62 -29.35
CA ASN A 38 -30.49 -30.54 -30.75
C ASN A 38 -31.89 -29.94 -30.96
N GLN A 39 -32.16 -28.98 -31.84
CA GLN A 39 -31.69 -28.69 -33.21
C GLN A 39 -32.15 -27.25 -33.55
N THR A 40 -31.49 -26.57 -34.50
CA THR A 40 -32.05 -26.29 -35.85
C THR A 40 -31.25 -25.22 -36.61
N TRP A 41 -30.86 -25.58 -37.84
CA TRP A 41 -30.48 -24.71 -38.97
C TRP A 41 -31.75 -24.20 -39.68
N PRO A 42 -31.70 -23.14 -40.52
CA PRO A 42 -31.37 -23.24 -41.97
C PRO A 42 -30.52 -22.05 -42.51
N THR A 43 -29.44 -22.26 -43.30
CA THR A 43 -29.32 -22.26 -44.78
C THR A 43 -30.06 -21.16 -45.58
N PHE A 44 -29.34 -20.32 -46.36
CA PHE A 44 -29.17 -20.45 -47.82
C PHE A 44 -28.31 -19.31 -48.45
N SER A 45 -27.85 -19.55 -49.67
CA SER A 45 -26.67 -19.04 -50.40
C SER A 45 -26.96 -18.28 -51.72
N GLY A 46 -25.94 -17.59 -52.29
CA GLY A 46 -25.76 -17.28 -53.75
C GLY A 46 -25.33 -15.82 -54.05
N LEU A 47 -24.09 -15.51 -54.50
CA LEU A 47 -23.57 -15.38 -55.91
C LEU A 47 -24.34 -14.33 -56.77
N ASP A 48 -23.81 -13.38 -57.55
CA ASP A 48 -22.57 -13.30 -58.35
C ASP A 48 -22.30 -11.88 -58.97
N THR A 49 -21.03 -11.58 -59.31
CA THR A 49 -20.38 -10.77 -60.42
C THR A 49 -20.66 -9.29 -60.86
N GLN A 50 -19.51 -8.62 -61.19
CA GLN A 50 -19.17 -7.56 -62.21
C GLN A 50 -19.62 -6.08 -61.97
N SER A 51 -18.88 -4.99 -62.25
CA SER A 51 -17.95 -4.59 -63.35
C SER A 51 -17.18 -3.26 -63.04
N ARG A 52 -16.17 -2.88 -63.86
CA ARG A 52 -15.40 -1.59 -63.91
C ARG A 52 -15.76 -0.83 -65.23
N PRO A 53 -15.60 0.51 -65.40
CA PRO A 53 -14.34 1.14 -65.91
C PRO A 53 -14.06 2.65 -65.58
N HIS A 54 -13.02 3.20 -66.22
CA HIS A 54 -12.22 4.45 -66.07
C HIS A 54 -12.86 5.86 -66.17
N GLY A 55 -12.17 6.92 -65.64
CA GLY A 55 -12.24 8.32 -66.13
C GLY A 55 -11.67 9.47 -65.25
N THR A 56 -10.48 9.98 -65.62
CA THR A 56 -9.96 11.39 -65.72
C THR A 56 -9.97 12.44 -64.57
N LEU A 57 -8.82 13.14 -64.47
CA LEU A 57 -8.41 14.29 -63.62
C LEU A 57 -9.18 15.61 -63.84
N VAL A 58 -9.48 16.38 -62.77
CA VAL A 58 -9.32 17.86 -62.66
C VAL A 58 -9.16 18.23 -61.17
N GLY A 59 -8.20 19.11 -60.86
CA GLY A 59 -7.87 19.54 -59.49
C GLY A 59 -8.73 20.66 -58.92
N GLN A 60 -8.94 20.63 -57.61
CA GLN A 60 -9.21 21.81 -56.80
C GLN A 60 -8.42 21.73 -55.48
N ARG A 61 -7.55 22.72 -55.27
CA ARG A 61 -6.86 22.97 -54.02
C ARG A 61 -7.89 23.31 -52.94
N ARG A 62 -7.93 22.53 -51.87
CA ARG A 62 -8.36 22.97 -50.54
C ARG A 62 -7.29 22.57 -49.53
N HIS A 63 -6.79 23.56 -48.80
CA HIS A 63 -5.88 23.39 -47.68
C HIS A 63 -6.47 22.39 -46.68
N ARG A 64 -5.86 21.21 -46.58
CA ARG A 64 -6.08 20.26 -45.48
C ARG A 64 -4.94 20.43 -44.51
N THR A 65 -5.22 21.05 -43.38
CA THR A 65 -4.40 21.00 -42.17
C THR A 65 -4.15 19.53 -41.84
N THR A 66 -2.89 19.09 -41.96
CA THR A 66 -2.48 17.76 -41.53
C THR A 66 -2.58 17.70 -40.01
N VAL A 67 -3.68 17.16 -39.49
CA VAL A 67 -3.71 16.64 -38.12
C VAL A 67 -2.74 15.47 -38.11
N ARG A 68 -1.54 15.72 -37.60
CA ARG A 68 -0.57 14.68 -37.26
C ARG A 68 -1.21 13.89 -36.13
N THR A 69 -1.79 12.74 -36.44
CA THR A 69 -2.23 11.77 -35.44
C THR A 69 -0.98 11.37 -34.65
N LEU A 70 -0.83 11.92 -33.45
CA LEU A 70 0.18 11.48 -32.51
C LEU A 70 -0.14 10.03 -32.14
N TYR A 71 0.73 9.15 -32.62
CA TYR A 71 0.81 7.75 -32.28
C TYR A 71 0.90 7.63 -30.75
N ARG A 72 -0.19 7.24 -30.07
CA ARG A 72 -0.14 6.78 -28.68
C ARG A 72 0.49 5.39 -28.67
N PRO A 73 1.61 5.14 -27.97
CA PRO A 73 2.00 3.78 -27.67
C PRO A 73 0.91 3.17 -26.76
N ARG A 74 0.37 2.02 -27.16
CA ARG A 74 -0.44 1.19 -26.25
C ARG A 74 0.48 0.67 -25.16
N LEU A 75 0.40 1.27 -23.97
CA LEU A 75 0.98 0.72 -22.76
C LEU A 75 0.28 -0.60 -22.44
N THR A 76 0.95 -1.70 -22.76
CA THR A 76 0.76 -3.00 -22.13
C THR A 76 1.64 -2.98 -20.90
N GLY A 77 1.13 -2.40 -19.80
CA GLY A 77 1.86 -2.23 -18.55
C GLY A 77 1.70 -3.45 -17.66
N THR A 78 2.78 -4.19 -17.50
CA THR A 78 3.09 -5.04 -16.35
C THR A 78 2.91 -4.25 -15.05
N LEU A 79 2.19 -4.82 -14.07
CA LEU A 79 2.30 -4.40 -12.68
C LEU A 79 3.67 -4.85 -12.16
N THR A 80 4.68 -4.01 -12.36
CA THR A 80 5.84 -3.94 -11.47
C THR A 80 5.30 -3.49 -10.12
N VAL A 81 5.47 -4.30 -9.07
CA VAL A 81 5.43 -3.78 -7.70
C VAL A 81 6.56 -2.75 -7.65
N SER A 82 6.20 -1.47 -7.75
CA SER A 82 7.12 -0.37 -7.59
C SER A 82 7.82 -0.57 -6.24
N GLN A 83 9.15 -0.55 -6.21
CA GLN A 83 9.85 -0.36 -4.93
C GLN A 83 9.21 0.85 -4.23
N PRO A 84 8.97 0.84 -2.91
CA PRO A 84 8.47 2.03 -2.24
C PRO A 84 9.45 3.17 -2.55
N GLN A 85 9.00 4.17 -3.31
CA GLN A 85 9.79 5.35 -3.59
C GLN A 85 10.16 5.98 -2.24
N GLU A 86 11.43 6.38 -2.09
CA GLU A 86 11.89 7.05 -0.88
C GLU A 86 11.06 8.33 -0.67
N THR A 87 10.24 8.36 0.37
CA THR A 87 9.46 9.53 0.74
C THR A 87 10.26 10.37 1.73
N LEU A 88 10.52 11.63 1.39
CA LEU A 88 11.10 12.61 2.29
C LEU A 88 10.01 13.53 2.85
N ASP A 89 10.18 14.06 4.04
CA ASP A 89 9.19 14.93 4.68
C ASP A 89 9.60 16.41 4.62
N LEU A 90 8.65 17.30 4.36
CA LEU A 90 8.72 18.74 4.63
C LEU A 90 7.69 19.05 5.73
N ASP A 91 8.17 19.22 6.95
CA ASP A 91 7.33 19.30 8.14
C ASP A 91 7.15 20.74 8.62
N LEU A 92 5.93 21.26 8.46
CA LEU A 92 5.54 22.64 8.76
C LEU A 92 4.67 22.69 10.01
N GLN A 93 5.11 23.44 11.02
CA GLN A 93 4.32 23.76 12.21
C GLN A 93 3.93 25.23 12.21
N LEU A 94 2.64 25.49 12.44
CA LEU A 94 2.08 26.83 12.49
C LEU A 94 1.71 27.18 13.94
N PHE A 95 2.14 28.36 14.38
CA PHE A 95 1.88 28.89 15.71
C PHE A 95 1.16 30.23 15.61
N PRO A 96 0.22 30.55 16.51
CA PRO A 96 -0.39 31.87 16.54
C PRO A 96 0.66 32.95 16.87
N GLN A 97 0.64 34.04 16.11
CA GLN A 97 1.49 35.22 16.36
C GLN A 97 0.68 36.52 16.13
N LEU A 98 1.10 37.63 16.73
CA LEU A 98 0.44 38.93 16.50
C LEU A 98 0.41 39.27 14.99
N GLY A 99 -0.78 39.34 14.40
CA GLY A 99 -0.99 39.68 12.99
C GLY A 99 -0.97 38.51 12.00
N GLY A 100 -0.91 37.26 12.47
CA GLY A 100 -0.94 36.07 11.62
C GLY A 100 -0.45 34.83 12.35
N TYR A 101 0.38 34.05 11.67
CA TYR A 101 0.92 32.80 12.18
C TYR A 101 2.41 32.70 11.89
N LEU A 102 3.19 32.19 12.83
CA LEU A 102 4.57 31.84 12.58
C LEU A 102 4.62 30.42 12.02
N VAL A 103 5.19 30.26 10.84
CA VAL A 103 5.45 28.96 10.24
C VAL A 103 6.91 28.59 10.51
N ARG A 104 7.13 27.40 11.07
CA ARG A 104 8.45 26.83 11.30
C ARG A 104 8.58 25.49 10.59
N VAL A 105 9.65 25.32 9.83
CA VAL A 105 10.05 24.01 9.31
C VAL A 105 10.74 23.23 10.43
N PHE A 106 10.13 22.14 10.89
CA PHE A 106 10.70 21.27 11.93
C PHE A 106 11.76 20.33 11.35
N GLU A 107 11.41 19.67 10.24
CA GLU A 107 12.24 18.72 9.51
C GLU A 107 12.08 18.93 8.01
N SER A 108 13.19 18.97 7.28
CA SER A 108 13.18 18.91 5.82
C SER A 108 14.53 18.48 5.25
N PRO A 109 14.59 18.00 4.00
CA PRO A 109 15.85 17.76 3.30
C PRO A 109 16.71 19.01 3.13
N ALA A 110 16.10 20.20 3.17
CA ALA A 110 16.77 21.48 2.94
C ALA A 110 17.18 22.20 4.24
N GLY A 111 16.93 21.60 5.41
CA GLY A 111 17.18 22.19 6.72
C GLY A 111 15.95 22.82 7.35
N GLN A 112 16.16 23.85 8.18
CA GLN A 112 15.09 24.58 8.87
C GLN A 112 14.90 25.96 8.24
N ALA A 113 13.67 26.48 8.30
CA ALA A 113 13.28 27.79 7.81
C ALA A 113 12.13 28.33 8.66
N MET A 114 11.98 29.66 8.71
CA MET A 114 10.86 30.30 9.38
C MET A 114 10.30 31.46 8.55
N SER A 115 8.99 31.64 8.59
CA SER A 115 8.34 32.81 7.99
C SER A 115 7.01 33.11 8.67
N LEU A 116 6.43 34.27 8.37
CA LEU A 116 5.06 34.60 8.77
C LEU A 116 4.09 34.13 7.70
N PHE A 117 2.93 33.62 8.11
CA PHE A 117 1.80 33.30 7.26
C PHE A 117 0.60 34.11 7.72
N THR A 118 -0.07 34.77 6.78
CA THR A 118 -1.38 35.38 7.00
C THR A 118 -2.30 34.87 5.90
N PRO A 119 -3.47 34.26 6.23
CA PRO A 119 -4.43 33.82 5.23
C PRO A 119 -4.73 34.98 4.27
N PRO A 120 -4.56 34.78 2.95
CA PRO A 120 -4.63 35.87 1.99
C PRO A 120 -6.06 36.21 1.57
N PHE A 121 -7.07 35.73 2.31
CA PHE A 121 -8.47 35.79 1.93
C PHE A 121 -9.31 36.45 3.02
N THR A 122 -10.38 37.13 2.60
CA THR A 122 -11.48 37.47 3.52
C THR A 122 -12.42 36.29 3.68
N GLN A 123 -13.23 36.28 4.75
CA GLN A 123 -14.29 35.26 4.94
C GLN A 123 -15.26 35.19 3.74
N GLU A 124 -15.53 36.32 3.10
CA GLU A 124 -16.39 36.40 1.91
C GLU A 124 -15.74 35.70 0.70
N GLU A 125 -14.44 35.89 0.49
CA GLU A 125 -13.69 35.22 -0.58
C GLU A 125 -13.61 33.71 -0.37
N GLU A 126 -13.42 33.27 0.88
CA GLU A 126 -13.42 31.84 1.23
C GLU A 126 -14.80 31.22 0.99
N ALA A 127 -15.87 31.86 1.46
CA ALA A 127 -17.23 31.38 1.24
C ALA A 127 -17.57 31.32 -0.26
N ALA A 128 -17.18 32.33 -1.05
CA ALA A 128 -17.38 32.34 -2.49
C ALA A 128 -16.61 31.20 -3.19
N PHE A 129 -15.37 30.94 -2.79
CA PHE A 129 -14.59 29.82 -3.31
C PHE A 129 -15.25 28.47 -3.01
N LEU A 130 -15.75 28.30 -1.78
CA LEU A 130 -16.45 27.08 -1.38
C LEU A 130 -17.74 26.85 -2.20
N GLN A 131 -18.48 27.91 -2.52
CA GLN A 131 -19.66 27.81 -3.39
C GLN A 131 -19.32 27.41 -4.83
N GLU A 132 -18.15 27.81 -5.34
CA GLU A 132 -17.71 27.43 -6.68
C GLU A 132 -17.27 25.95 -6.77
N ILE A 133 -16.67 25.41 -5.70
CA ILE A 133 -16.20 24.02 -5.70
C ILE A 133 -17.29 23.00 -5.35
N VAL A 134 -18.36 23.42 -4.68
CA VAL A 134 -19.56 22.62 -4.36
C VAL A 134 -20.66 22.92 -5.38
N PRO A 135 -20.88 22.07 -6.39
CA PRO A 135 -21.76 22.41 -7.51
C PRO A 135 -23.23 22.48 -7.05
N THR A 136 -23.75 23.71 -6.93
CA THR A 136 -25.16 24.01 -6.64
C THR A 136 -25.90 24.65 -7.83
N GLY A 137 -25.21 24.84 -8.96
CA GLY A 137 -25.71 25.55 -10.14
C GLY A 137 -25.28 24.94 -11.48
N PRO A 138 -25.63 25.57 -12.62
CA PRO A 138 -25.23 25.10 -13.93
C PRO A 138 -23.70 25.00 -14.03
N PRO A 139 -23.17 23.97 -14.72
CA PRO A 139 -21.75 23.65 -14.67
C PRO A 139 -20.90 24.82 -15.17
N THR A 140 -20.07 25.37 -14.29
CA THR A 140 -18.98 26.28 -14.66
C THR A 140 -18.12 25.58 -15.70
N SER A 141 -17.77 26.29 -16.79
CA SER A 141 -16.92 25.69 -17.82
C SER A 141 -15.60 25.21 -17.20
N ARG A 142 -15.12 24.04 -17.62
CA ARG A 142 -13.88 23.43 -17.07
C ARG A 142 -12.68 24.40 -17.08
N MET A 143 -12.57 25.25 -18.10
CA MET A 143 -11.51 26.26 -18.18
C MET A 143 -11.68 27.37 -17.14
N ALA A 144 -12.91 27.85 -16.92
CA ALA A 144 -13.19 28.88 -15.92
C ALA A 144 -12.97 28.34 -14.50
N LEU A 145 -13.44 27.13 -14.20
CA LEU A 145 -13.22 26.49 -12.91
C LEU A 145 -11.72 26.29 -12.64
N GLN A 146 -10.96 25.83 -13.64
CA GLN A 146 -9.51 25.67 -13.49
C GLN A 146 -8.81 27.01 -13.22
N ALA A 147 -9.27 28.12 -13.82
CA ALA A 147 -8.72 29.44 -13.53
C ALA A 147 -9.01 29.87 -12.09
N ILE A 148 -10.23 29.66 -11.60
CA ILE A 148 -10.62 29.94 -10.21
C ILE A 148 -9.76 29.14 -9.22
N LEU A 149 -9.61 27.83 -9.44
CA LEU A 149 -8.80 26.95 -8.59
C LEU A 149 -7.33 27.37 -8.57
N LYS A 150 -6.74 27.71 -9.74
CA LYS A 150 -5.34 28.15 -9.84
C LYS A 150 -5.11 29.50 -9.17
N GLU A 151 -6.08 30.41 -9.27
CA GLU A 151 -5.94 31.74 -8.69
C GLU A 151 -6.03 31.69 -7.17
N TYR A 152 -7.06 31.01 -6.63
CA TYR A 152 -7.20 30.80 -5.19
C TYR A 152 -6.00 30.02 -4.65
N GLY A 153 -5.72 28.85 -5.22
CA GLY A 153 -4.62 27.99 -4.81
C GLY A 153 -3.25 28.66 -4.88
N GLY A 154 -3.05 29.55 -5.86
CA GLY A 154 -1.81 30.28 -6.02
C GLY A 154 -1.66 31.38 -4.97
N ARG A 155 -2.74 32.10 -4.64
CA ARG A 155 -2.72 33.08 -3.53
C ARG A 155 -2.37 32.39 -2.21
N LEU A 156 -2.99 31.23 -1.93
CA LEU A 156 -2.69 30.45 -0.73
C LEU A 156 -1.24 29.95 -0.72
N PHE A 157 -0.73 29.48 -1.87
CA PHE A 157 0.67 29.05 -2.01
C PHE A 157 1.64 30.21 -1.75
N ASP A 158 1.42 31.37 -2.38
CA ASP A 158 2.33 32.52 -2.25
C ASP A 158 2.30 33.11 -0.83
N ALA A 159 1.19 32.98 -0.12
CA ALA A 159 1.07 33.38 1.28
C ALA A 159 1.82 32.43 2.23
N LEU A 160 1.88 31.12 1.94
CA LEU A 160 2.57 30.14 2.78
C LEU A 160 4.06 29.98 2.43
N PHE A 161 4.37 29.88 1.14
CA PHE A 161 5.70 29.63 0.61
C PHE A 161 6.28 30.89 -0.03
N HIS A 162 6.78 31.78 0.82
CA HIS A 162 7.63 32.91 0.44
C HIS A 162 8.95 32.88 1.23
N ASP A 163 9.89 33.74 0.84
CA ASP A 163 11.19 33.89 1.48
C ASP A 163 11.89 32.54 1.75
N GLU A 164 12.25 32.26 3.01
CA GLU A 164 12.98 31.05 3.40
C GLU A 164 12.17 29.76 3.17
N LEU A 165 10.84 29.79 3.36
CA LEU A 165 9.97 28.62 3.15
C LEU A 165 9.93 28.21 1.68
N LEU A 166 9.88 29.16 0.76
CA LEU A 166 9.91 28.87 -0.67
C LEU A 166 11.24 28.21 -1.07
N VAL A 167 12.36 28.74 -0.58
CA VAL A 167 13.68 28.16 -0.81
C VAL A 167 13.76 26.74 -0.24
N CYS A 168 13.21 26.53 0.97
CA CYS A 168 13.16 25.23 1.62
C CYS A 168 12.34 24.22 0.81
N LEU A 169 11.14 24.58 0.35
CA LEU A 169 10.30 23.75 -0.50
C LEU A 169 11.00 23.39 -1.81
N GLU A 170 11.52 24.38 -2.55
CA GLU A 170 12.14 24.16 -3.85
C GLU A 170 13.36 23.23 -3.75
N ARG A 171 14.22 23.42 -2.74
CA ARG A 171 15.36 22.53 -2.46
C ARG A 171 14.94 21.13 -2.06
N SER A 172 13.88 21.00 -1.27
CA SER A 172 13.33 19.69 -0.89
C SER A 172 12.78 18.94 -2.11
N LEU A 173 12.09 19.66 -3.01
CA LEU A 173 11.64 19.11 -4.28
C LEU A 173 12.81 18.75 -5.22
N ASP A 174 13.91 19.49 -5.18
CA ASP A 174 15.14 19.15 -5.93
C ASP A 174 15.79 17.88 -5.39
N GLU A 175 15.84 17.71 -4.07
CA GLU A 175 16.36 16.50 -3.43
C GLU A 175 15.54 15.27 -3.83
N VAL A 176 14.22 15.36 -3.68
CA VAL A 176 13.31 14.27 -4.03
C VAL A 176 13.41 13.90 -5.51
N ARG A 177 13.51 14.90 -6.40
CA ARG A 177 13.75 14.65 -7.83
C ARG A 177 15.07 13.96 -8.11
N ARG A 178 16.15 14.30 -7.38
CA ARG A 178 17.46 13.64 -7.51
C ARG A 178 17.42 12.17 -7.08
N ARG A 179 16.58 11.83 -6.09
CA ARG A 179 16.44 10.48 -5.55
C ARG A 179 15.34 9.63 -6.22
N ASN A 180 14.62 10.18 -7.20
CA ASN A 180 13.39 9.58 -7.75
C ASN A 180 12.36 9.24 -6.64
N GLY A 181 12.30 10.05 -5.59
CA GLY A 181 11.42 9.87 -4.45
C GLY A 181 10.10 10.63 -4.56
N THR A 182 9.43 10.78 -3.42
CA THR A 182 8.29 11.70 -3.23
C THR A 182 8.53 12.64 -2.04
N LEU A 183 7.85 13.79 -1.99
CA LEU A 183 7.90 14.75 -0.89
C LEU A 183 6.56 14.79 -0.15
N ARG A 184 6.52 14.38 1.10
CA ARG A 184 5.34 14.55 1.96
C ARG A 184 5.41 15.87 2.69
N ILE A 185 4.43 16.74 2.46
CA ILE A 185 4.26 18.01 3.14
C ILE A 185 3.34 17.79 4.33
N LYS A 186 3.90 17.84 5.54
CA LYS A 186 3.18 17.68 6.80
C LYS A 186 2.76 19.06 7.33
N LEU A 187 1.46 19.26 7.54
CA LEU A 187 0.90 20.44 8.17
C LEU A 187 0.50 20.11 9.61
N ARG A 188 1.23 20.66 10.58
CA ARG A 188 0.92 20.55 12.01
C ARG A 188 0.13 21.77 12.45
N LEU A 189 -1.18 21.59 12.58
CA LEU A 189 -2.15 22.64 12.89
C LEU A 189 -2.79 22.50 14.28
N ALA A 190 -2.22 21.66 15.16
CA ALA A 190 -2.78 21.39 16.47
C ALA A 190 -2.94 22.65 17.35
N GLU A 191 -2.06 23.65 17.17
CA GLU A 191 -2.09 24.93 17.90
C GLU A 191 -2.88 26.03 17.17
N THR A 192 -3.36 25.73 15.96
CA THR A 192 -4.09 26.66 15.07
C THR A 192 -5.24 25.93 14.35
N PRO A 193 -6.18 25.31 15.08
CA PRO A 193 -7.23 24.47 14.49
C PRO A 193 -8.13 25.23 13.50
N GLU A 194 -8.28 26.55 13.66
CA GLU A 194 -9.01 27.43 12.74
C GLU A 194 -8.45 27.36 11.30
N LEU A 195 -7.17 27.03 11.14
CA LEU A 195 -6.53 26.89 9.83
C LEU A 195 -6.89 25.58 9.11
N LEU A 196 -7.49 24.60 9.78
CA LEU A 196 -8.04 23.40 9.12
C LEU A 196 -9.18 23.77 8.14
N SER A 197 -9.80 24.92 8.34
CA SER A 197 -10.82 25.46 7.43
C SER A 197 -10.24 25.91 6.09
N LEU A 198 -8.94 26.12 5.93
CA LEU A 198 -8.38 26.47 4.62
C LEU A 198 -8.29 25.22 3.72
N PRO A 199 -8.54 25.36 2.40
CA PRO A 199 -8.56 24.23 1.49
C PRO A 199 -7.13 23.97 0.96
N TRP A 200 -6.25 23.52 1.85
CA TRP A 200 -4.82 23.31 1.60
C TRP A 200 -4.53 22.38 0.42
N GLU A 201 -5.44 21.46 0.12
CA GLU A 201 -5.37 20.55 -1.02
C GLU A 201 -5.22 21.27 -2.36
N TYR A 202 -5.71 22.51 -2.46
CA TYR A 202 -5.64 23.33 -3.67
C TYR A 202 -4.38 24.19 -3.76
N LEU A 203 -3.37 24.01 -2.89
CA LEU A 203 -2.08 24.71 -3.01
C LEU A 203 -1.51 24.57 -4.43
N TYR A 204 -1.40 25.70 -5.14
CA TYR A 204 -1.00 25.74 -6.54
C TYR A 204 0.33 26.45 -6.73
N HIS A 205 1.32 25.71 -7.19
CA HIS A 205 2.65 26.22 -7.44
C HIS A 205 2.73 26.83 -8.85
N ARG A 206 2.52 28.15 -8.96
CA ARG A 206 2.46 28.88 -10.25
C ARG A 206 3.67 28.64 -11.15
N ARG A 207 4.89 28.69 -10.61
CA ARG A 207 6.15 28.47 -11.36
C ARG A 207 6.25 27.09 -11.99
N ARG A 208 5.77 26.06 -11.29
CA ARG A 208 5.77 24.66 -11.76
C ARG A 208 4.46 24.28 -12.48
N ASN A 209 3.47 25.16 -12.48
CA ASN A 209 2.15 24.98 -13.07
C ASN A 209 1.47 23.66 -12.60
N LEU A 210 1.54 23.37 -11.30
CA LEU A 210 0.97 22.15 -10.72
C LEU A 210 0.30 22.43 -9.36
N PHE A 211 -0.74 21.65 -9.06
CA PHE A 211 -1.30 21.57 -7.70
C PHE A 211 -0.50 20.55 -6.91
N LEU A 212 -0.07 20.90 -5.69
CA LEU A 212 0.69 19.98 -4.84
C LEU A 212 -0.16 18.77 -4.44
N GLY A 213 -1.46 18.97 -4.18
CA GLY A 213 -2.40 17.89 -3.88
C GLY A 213 -2.72 16.94 -5.05
N GLN A 214 -2.19 17.18 -6.24
CA GLN A 214 -2.41 16.36 -7.45
C GLN A 214 -1.11 15.85 -8.09
N SER A 215 0.03 16.01 -7.42
CA SER A 215 1.30 15.54 -7.96
C SER A 215 1.66 14.21 -7.33
N THR A 216 1.92 13.18 -8.12
CA THR A 216 2.44 11.90 -7.61
C THR A 216 3.84 12.01 -6.98
N THR A 217 4.48 13.17 -7.09
CA THR A 217 5.76 13.48 -6.42
C THR A 217 5.60 14.26 -5.12
N THR A 218 4.38 14.71 -4.78
CA THR A 218 4.11 15.41 -3.53
C THR A 218 2.80 14.97 -2.88
N SER A 219 2.82 14.68 -1.59
CA SER A 219 1.60 14.36 -0.82
C SER A 219 1.40 15.39 0.28
N LEU A 220 0.15 15.73 0.59
CA LEU A 220 -0.21 16.72 1.60
C LEU A 220 -1.00 16.04 2.72
N VAL A 221 -0.57 16.23 3.97
CA VAL A 221 -1.17 15.59 5.15
C VAL A 221 -1.33 16.57 6.31
N HIS A 222 -2.45 16.46 7.02
CA HIS A 222 -2.61 17.08 8.34
C HIS A 222 -2.02 16.14 9.39
N PHE A 223 -0.84 16.49 9.90
CA PHE A 223 -0.07 15.60 10.76
C PHE A 223 -0.23 15.97 12.24
N PHE A 224 -0.53 14.96 13.05
CA PHE A 224 -0.63 15.06 14.50
C PHE A 224 0.54 14.29 15.13
N ALA A 225 1.42 14.99 15.87
CA ALA A 225 2.39 14.28 16.72
C ALA A 225 1.70 13.85 18.01
N LEU A 226 1.58 12.54 18.19
CA LEU A 226 1.13 11.94 19.44
C LEU A 226 2.32 11.24 20.13
N PRO A 227 2.32 11.14 21.48
CA PRO A 227 3.39 10.47 22.22
C PRO A 227 3.49 8.97 21.90
N ASP A 228 2.36 8.32 21.66
CA ASP A 228 2.31 6.89 21.36
C ASP A 228 2.55 6.64 19.87
N PRO A 229 3.61 5.91 19.50
CA PRO A 229 3.87 5.61 18.10
C PRO A 229 2.83 4.63 17.54
N VAL A 230 2.45 4.83 16.27
CA VAL A 230 1.65 3.85 15.54
C VAL A 230 2.41 2.53 15.46
N ARG A 231 1.81 1.46 16.01
CA ARG A 231 2.37 0.12 15.92
C ARG A 231 2.28 -0.39 14.49
N SER A 232 3.38 -0.92 13.96
CA SER A 232 3.38 -1.60 12.67
C SER A 232 2.39 -2.75 12.68
N LEU A 233 1.48 -2.79 11.71
CA LEU A 233 0.58 -3.93 11.50
C LEU A 233 1.03 -4.67 10.26
N THR A 234 1.13 -5.98 10.37
CA THR A 234 1.36 -6.86 9.24
C THR A 234 0.04 -7.56 8.94
N VAL A 235 -0.45 -7.44 7.71
CA VAL A 235 -1.77 -7.94 7.32
C VAL A 235 -1.62 -8.88 6.14
N ALA A 236 -2.18 -10.09 6.26
CA ALA A 236 -2.40 -10.94 5.11
C ALA A 236 -3.70 -10.50 4.42
N LEU A 237 -3.68 -10.38 3.08
CA LEU A 237 -4.91 -10.10 2.33
C LEU A 237 -5.91 -11.24 2.50
N PRO A 238 -7.23 -10.95 2.45
CA PRO A 238 -7.86 -9.65 2.15
C PRO A 238 -7.92 -8.66 3.33
N LEU A 239 -7.81 -7.37 3.01
CA LEU A 239 -8.20 -6.29 3.93
C LEU A 239 -9.70 -6.34 4.21
N ARG A 240 -10.09 -6.50 5.47
CA ARG A 240 -11.48 -6.36 5.93
C ARG A 240 -11.88 -4.91 6.13
N MET A 241 -12.95 -4.48 5.47
CA MET A 241 -13.58 -3.17 5.61
C MET A 241 -15.01 -3.32 6.13
N LEU A 242 -15.32 -2.64 7.24
CA LEU A 242 -16.68 -2.47 7.72
C LEU A 242 -17.25 -1.17 7.14
N VAL A 243 -18.36 -1.28 6.42
CA VAL A 243 -19.08 -0.17 5.79
C VAL A 243 -20.34 0.13 6.59
N ILE A 244 -20.50 1.38 7.00
CA ILE A 244 -21.68 1.90 7.69
C ILE A 244 -22.34 2.91 6.75
N ILE A 245 -23.61 2.71 6.42
CA ILE A 245 -24.40 3.68 5.66
C ILE A 245 -25.56 4.09 6.57
N ALA A 246 -25.51 5.31 7.10
CA ALA A 246 -26.44 5.81 8.10
C ALA A 246 -27.50 6.71 7.48
N ASP A 247 -28.67 6.12 7.19
CA ASP A 247 -29.85 6.81 6.65
C ASP A 247 -30.91 6.99 7.75
N ALA A 248 -30.96 8.20 8.32
CA ALA A 248 -31.92 8.57 9.35
C ALA A 248 -33.21 9.13 8.72
N GLN A 249 -34.37 8.67 9.19
CA GLN A 249 -35.69 9.01 8.61
C GLN A 249 -36.06 10.50 8.66
N ASP A 250 -35.51 11.25 9.61
CA ASP A 250 -35.77 12.67 9.84
C ASP A 250 -34.73 13.61 9.19
N LEU A 251 -33.78 13.04 8.43
CA LEU A 251 -32.80 13.78 7.62
C LEU A 251 -33.07 13.62 6.12
N PRO A 252 -32.43 14.42 5.25
CA PRO A 252 -32.48 14.20 3.81
C PRO A 252 -32.06 12.76 3.48
N PRO A 253 -32.89 11.99 2.75
CA PRO A 253 -32.67 10.56 2.57
C PRO A 253 -31.41 10.28 1.77
N LEU A 254 -30.74 9.20 2.12
CA LEU A 254 -29.61 8.64 1.39
C LEU A 254 -30.07 7.49 0.51
N ASP A 255 -29.57 7.41 -0.71
CA ASP A 255 -29.77 6.21 -1.51
C ASP A 255 -28.80 5.12 -1.06
N VAL A 256 -29.18 4.45 0.02
CA VAL A 256 -28.33 3.46 0.71
C VAL A 256 -27.87 2.34 -0.24
N GLU A 257 -28.74 1.90 -1.14
CA GLU A 257 -28.40 0.84 -2.09
C GLU A 257 -27.51 1.35 -3.22
N GLN A 258 -27.68 2.59 -3.67
CA GLN A 258 -26.76 3.21 -4.62
C GLN A 258 -25.38 3.41 -4.02
N GLU A 259 -25.26 3.89 -2.76
CA GLU A 259 -23.98 4.05 -2.07
C GLU A 259 -23.25 2.72 -1.89
N TRP A 260 -23.99 1.68 -1.49
CA TRP A 260 -23.46 0.33 -1.40
C TRP A 260 -23.00 -0.20 -2.77
N THR A 261 -23.80 0.01 -3.82
CA THR A 261 -23.47 -0.39 -5.19
C THR A 261 -22.26 0.36 -5.74
N ASN A 262 -22.12 1.65 -5.43
CA ASN A 262 -20.98 2.48 -5.81
C ASN A 262 -19.69 1.91 -5.23
N LEU A 263 -19.69 1.57 -3.93
CA LEU A 263 -18.53 0.94 -3.28
C LEU A 263 -18.21 -0.45 -3.84
N GLN A 264 -19.22 -1.29 -4.02
CA GLN A 264 -19.03 -2.61 -4.63
C GLN A 264 -18.46 -2.50 -6.05
N THR A 265 -18.94 -1.54 -6.84
CA THR A 265 -18.47 -1.30 -8.21
C THR A 265 -17.04 -0.78 -8.22
N ALA A 266 -16.74 0.22 -7.38
CA ALA A 266 -15.40 0.78 -7.26
C ALA A 266 -14.36 -0.26 -6.83
N LEU A 267 -14.76 -1.22 -6.01
CA LEU A 267 -13.87 -2.22 -5.43
C LEU A 267 -13.99 -3.61 -6.07
N ALA A 268 -14.81 -3.76 -7.12
CA ALA A 268 -15.10 -5.04 -7.76
C ALA A 268 -13.81 -5.77 -8.17
N GLY A 269 -12.83 -5.05 -8.71
CA GLY A 269 -11.54 -5.62 -9.10
C GLY A 269 -10.71 -6.12 -7.91
N LEU A 270 -10.76 -5.44 -6.77
CA LEU A 270 -10.03 -5.83 -5.55
C LEU A 270 -10.73 -6.97 -4.82
N ILE A 271 -12.06 -6.97 -4.79
CA ILE A 271 -12.89 -8.06 -4.25
C ILE A 271 -12.65 -9.33 -5.07
N GLN A 272 -12.69 -9.22 -6.40
CA GLN A 272 -12.44 -10.35 -7.30
C GLN A 272 -11.02 -10.91 -7.13
N ARG A 273 -10.05 -10.07 -6.76
CA ARG A 273 -8.66 -10.46 -6.47
C ARG A 273 -8.41 -10.93 -5.04
N GLU A 274 -9.47 -11.01 -4.21
CA GLU A 274 -9.37 -11.31 -2.78
C GLU A 274 -8.40 -10.38 -2.02
N GLN A 275 -8.28 -9.13 -2.47
CA GLN A 275 -7.47 -8.11 -1.79
C GLN A 275 -8.29 -7.35 -0.75
N ILE A 276 -9.61 -7.33 -0.87
CA ILE A 276 -10.49 -6.65 0.07
C ILE A 276 -11.81 -7.42 0.26
N ILE A 277 -12.29 -7.47 1.51
CA ILE A 277 -13.64 -7.94 1.87
C ILE A 277 -14.42 -6.74 2.37
N LEU A 278 -15.62 -6.55 1.82
CA LEU A 278 -16.58 -5.57 2.29
C LEU A 278 -17.64 -6.25 3.15
N GLU A 279 -17.89 -5.69 4.33
CA GLU A 279 -19.01 -6.07 5.18
C GLU A 279 -19.86 -4.83 5.46
N ARG A 280 -21.16 -4.90 5.17
CA ARG A 280 -22.09 -3.81 5.47
C ARG A 280 -22.70 -4.03 6.85
N LEU A 281 -22.67 -3.01 7.68
CA LEU A 281 -23.41 -3.01 8.93
C LEU A 281 -24.92 -2.98 8.62
N PRO A 282 -25.72 -3.97 9.07
CA PRO A 282 -27.13 -4.07 8.68
C PRO A 282 -27.99 -2.89 9.14
N LYS A 283 -27.69 -2.38 10.34
CA LYS A 283 -28.31 -1.19 10.94
C LYS A 283 -27.20 -0.28 11.42
N ALA A 284 -27.27 0.99 11.08
CA ALA A 284 -26.26 1.97 11.45
C ALA A 284 -26.45 2.49 12.89
N THR A 285 -26.61 1.60 13.87
CA THR A 285 -26.66 1.96 15.29
C THR A 285 -25.28 1.84 15.93
N LEU A 286 -25.01 2.63 16.97
CA LEU A 286 -23.75 2.55 17.72
C LEU A 286 -23.58 1.18 18.42
N SER A 287 -24.70 0.59 18.88
CA SER A 287 -24.73 -0.75 19.48
C SER A 287 -24.36 -1.83 18.49
N ASP A 288 -24.87 -1.77 17.26
CA ASP A 288 -24.55 -2.73 16.21
C ASP A 288 -23.09 -2.60 15.76
N LEU A 289 -22.56 -1.38 15.68
CA LEU A 289 -21.13 -1.16 15.44
C LEU A 289 -20.28 -1.84 16.53
N GLN A 290 -20.59 -1.61 17.81
CA GLN A 290 -19.88 -2.26 18.91
C GLN A 290 -19.96 -3.79 18.84
N GLN A 291 -21.11 -4.34 18.44
CA GLN A 291 -21.27 -5.78 18.27
C GLN A 291 -20.46 -6.33 17.09
N ALA A 292 -20.38 -5.61 15.98
CA ALA A 292 -19.58 -6.00 14.82
C ALA A 292 -18.08 -6.03 15.17
N LEU A 293 -17.57 -4.96 15.77
CA LEU A 293 -16.16 -4.86 16.21
C LEU A 293 -15.77 -5.98 17.18
N ARG A 294 -16.69 -6.38 18.08
CA ARG A 294 -16.45 -7.51 18.99
C ARG A 294 -16.39 -8.88 18.31
N ARG A 295 -16.99 -9.04 17.14
CA ARG A 295 -17.10 -10.34 16.43
C ARG A 295 -15.99 -10.55 15.43
N GLN A 296 -15.42 -9.47 14.91
CA GLN A 296 -14.48 -9.52 13.81
C GLN A 296 -13.52 -8.33 13.85
N GLU A 297 -12.28 -8.57 13.47
CA GLU A 297 -11.30 -7.51 13.28
C GLU A 297 -11.46 -6.85 11.91
N TYR A 298 -11.47 -5.51 11.89
CA TYR A 298 -11.52 -4.71 10.67
C TYR A 298 -10.29 -3.82 10.56
N HIS A 299 -9.78 -3.65 9.34
CA HIS A 299 -8.64 -2.77 9.05
C HIS A 299 -9.10 -1.36 8.68
N VAL A 300 -10.29 -1.28 8.07
CA VAL A 300 -10.89 -0.03 7.60
C VAL A 300 -12.33 0.07 8.08
N LEU A 301 -12.71 1.23 8.60
CA LEU A 301 -14.09 1.63 8.82
C LEU A 301 -14.47 2.68 7.77
N HIS A 302 -15.49 2.43 6.96
CA HIS A 302 -15.99 3.37 5.95
C HIS A 302 -17.40 3.82 6.34
N PHE A 303 -17.53 5.05 6.81
CA PHE A 303 -18.81 5.65 7.19
C PHE A 303 -19.32 6.54 6.05
N VAL A 304 -20.59 6.35 5.68
CA VAL A 304 -21.33 7.15 4.71
C VAL A 304 -22.57 7.68 5.42
N GLY A 305 -22.68 8.99 5.57
CA GLY A 305 -23.79 9.57 6.31
C GLY A 305 -23.72 11.09 6.46
N HIS A 306 -24.59 11.60 7.32
CA HIS A 306 -24.63 13.01 7.70
C HIS A 306 -23.70 13.29 8.89
N GLY A 307 -23.21 14.52 8.97
CA GLY A 307 -22.50 15.03 10.13
C GLY A 307 -23.13 16.34 10.59
N GLU A 308 -23.03 16.63 11.88
CA GLU A 308 -23.44 17.90 12.46
C GLU A 308 -22.29 18.55 13.22
N PHE A 309 -22.36 19.87 13.37
CA PHE A 309 -21.46 20.64 14.20
C PHE A 309 -22.29 21.42 15.21
N ASP A 310 -22.06 21.17 16.51
CA ASP A 310 -22.81 21.86 17.56
C ASP A 310 -22.25 23.27 17.78
N GLU A 311 -22.86 24.27 17.13
CA GLU A 311 -22.49 25.69 17.27
C GLU A 311 -23.00 26.33 18.58
N GLY A 312 -23.82 25.63 19.36
CA GLY A 312 -24.53 26.18 20.51
C GLY A 312 -23.64 26.55 21.70
N ASN A 313 -22.40 26.04 21.75
CA ASN A 313 -21.43 26.36 22.78
C ASN A 313 -20.00 26.36 22.21
N LEU A 314 -19.46 27.53 21.88
CA LEU A 314 -18.13 27.69 21.27
C LEU A 314 -16.98 27.08 22.10
N GLU A 315 -17.16 26.90 23.41
CA GLU A 315 -16.18 26.24 24.29
C GLU A 315 -16.24 24.69 24.22
N GLN A 316 -17.30 24.12 23.62
CA GLN A 316 -17.57 22.68 23.51
C GLN A 316 -18.01 22.26 22.10
N ALA A 317 -17.75 23.09 21.08
CA ALA A 317 -18.16 22.79 19.72
C ALA A 317 -17.46 21.51 19.23
N GLN A 318 -18.24 20.43 19.11
CA GLN A 318 -17.75 19.12 18.72
C GLN A 318 -18.45 18.68 17.44
N GLY A 319 -17.66 18.20 16.47
CA GLY A 319 -18.20 17.49 15.33
C GLY A 319 -18.85 16.18 15.76
N ARG A 320 -19.96 15.83 15.13
CA ARG A 320 -20.71 14.59 15.37
C ARG A 320 -21.01 13.91 14.04
N VAL A 321 -20.99 12.58 14.05
CA VAL A 321 -21.49 11.72 12.96
C VAL A 321 -22.90 11.28 13.32
N ILE A 322 -23.83 11.29 12.37
CA ILE A 322 -25.21 10.89 12.64
C ILE A 322 -25.37 9.39 12.38
N PHE A 323 -25.56 8.62 13.45
CA PHE A 323 -26.00 7.24 13.40
C PHE A 323 -27.54 7.17 13.38
N THR A 324 -28.10 5.98 13.38
CA THR A 324 -29.53 5.75 13.60
C THR A 324 -29.78 5.18 14.98
N ASP A 325 -30.85 5.59 15.65
CA ASP A 325 -31.36 4.90 16.82
C ASP A 325 -32.09 3.59 16.45
N ASP A 326 -32.58 2.85 17.45
CA ASP A 326 -33.32 1.59 17.23
C ASP A 326 -34.64 1.77 16.47
N GLN A 327 -35.16 3.00 16.39
CA GLN A 327 -36.38 3.38 15.66
C GLN A 327 -36.07 3.94 14.26
N GLY A 328 -34.79 4.11 13.91
CA GLY A 328 -34.32 4.62 12.62
C GLY A 328 -34.33 6.15 12.50
N TYR A 329 -34.34 6.89 13.61
CA TYR A 329 -34.17 8.35 13.65
C TYR A 329 -32.70 8.73 13.87
N ALA A 330 -32.37 9.99 13.59
CA ALA A 330 -31.02 10.52 13.79
C ALA A 330 -30.55 10.37 15.24
N ASP A 331 -29.39 9.74 15.42
CA ASP A 331 -28.68 9.62 16.68
C ASP A 331 -27.31 10.30 16.55
N PRO A 332 -27.16 11.56 16.99
CA PRO A 332 -25.90 12.27 16.89
C PRO A 332 -24.84 11.68 17.82
N VAL A 333 -23.77 11.12 17.25
CA VAL A 333 -22.66 10.53 18.00
C VAL A 333 -21.45 11.47 17.97
N PRO A 334 -21.02 12.01 19.13
CA PRO A 334 -19.79 12.80 19.22
C PRO A 334 -18.55 12.03 18.78
N GLY A 335 -17.61 12.73 18.14
CA GLY A 335 -16.34 12.14 17.74
C GLY A 335 -15.58 11.48 18.91
N GLU A 336 -15.68 12.02 20.12
CA GLU A 336 -15.11 11.43 21.34
C GLU A 336 -15.69 10.06 21.67
N VAL A 337 -17.02 9.90 21.55
CA VAL A 337 -17.71 8.63 21.82
C VAL A 337 -17.33 7.58 20.78
N LEU A 338 -17.32 7.96 19.49
CA LEU A 338 -16.86 7.06 18.43
C LEU A 338 -15.39 6.68 18.62
N ALA A 339 -14.54 7.65 18.97
CA ALA A 339 -13.13 7.40 19.22
C ALA A 339 -12.90 6.44 20.39
N GLN A 340 -13.65 6.59 21.48
CA GLN A 340 -13.60 5.66 22.61
C GLN A 340 -13.97 4.23 22.21
N LEU A 341 -14.96 4.07 21.32
CA LEU A 341 -15.35 2.75 20.81
C LEU A 341 -14.24 2.12 19.95
N LEU A 342 -13.52 2.93 19.16
CA LEU A 342 -12.48 2.46 18.24
C LEU A 342 -11.08 2.34 18.88
N HIS A 343 -10.86 2.97 20.05
CA HIS A 343 -9.53 3.09 20.68
C HIS A 343 -8.80 1.76 20.88
N ASN A 344 -9.52 0.69 21.22
CA ASN A 344 -8.94 -0.62 21.49
C ASN A 344 -8.91 -1.55 20.26
N GLU A 345 -9.40 -1.11 19.11
CA GLU A 345 -9.45 -1.91 17.89
C GLU A 345 -8.08 -1.95 17.22
N ARG A 346 -7.22 -2.85 17.70
CA ARG A 346 -5.80 -2.92 17.31
C ARG A 346 -5.57 -3.28 15.85
N ALA A 347 -6.53 -3.85 15.13
CA ALA A 347 -6.41 -4.10 13.69
C ALA A 347 -6.85 -2.89 12.86
N LEU A 348 -7.68 -2.01 13.42
CA LEU A 348 -8.19 -0.83 12.73
C LEU A 348 -7.06 0.17 12.53
N ARG A 349 -6.86 0.55 11.28
CA ARG A 349 -5.78 1.48 10.89
C ARG A 349 -6.31 2.71 10.18
N MET A 350 -7.53 2.63 9.65
CA MET A 350 -8.11 3.72 8.87
C MET A 350 -9.60 3.90 9.11
N VAL A 351 -10.03 5.16 9.19
CA VAL A 351 -11.44 5.53 9.10
C VAL A 351 -11.63 6.46 7.90
N LEU A 352 -12.65 6.22 7.08
CA LEU A 352 -13.07 7.12 6.01
C LEU A 352 -14.47 7.65 6.35
N LEU A 353 -14.59 8.97 6.51
CA LEU A 353 -15.84 9.69 6.77
C LEU A 353 -16.30 10.37 5.47
N ASN A 354 -17.30 9.79 4.82
CA ASN A 354 -17.88 10.29 3.59
C ASN A 354 -19.20 11.04 3.86
N ALA A 355 -19.22 12.31 3.49
CA ALA A 355 -20.39 13.18 3.59
C ALA A 355 -21.30 13.00 2.38
N CYS A 356 -22.58 12.69 2.60
CA CYS A 356 -23.51 12.51 1.49
C CYS A 356 -23.98 13.82 0.83
N GLU A 357 -24.39 13.74 -0.44
CA GLU A 357 -24.88 14.87 -1.26
C GLU A 357 -26.02 15.68 -0.60
N GLY A 358 -26.80 15.07 0.30
CA GLY A 358 -27.90 15.71 1.03
C GLY A 358 -27.49 16.67 2.16
N SER A 359 -26.22 16.66 2.60
CA SER A 359 -25.71 17.38 3.78
C SER A 359 -25.28 18.84 3.50
N ARG A 360 -25.93 19.53 2.55
CA ARG A 360 -25.50 20.83 1.99
C ARG A 360 -25.65 22.07 2.91
N THR A 361 -25.87 21.91 4.21
CA THR A 361 -26.42 22.99 5.06
C THR A 361 -25.42 23.77 5.93
N SER A 362 -24.16 23.32 6.11
CA SER A 362 -23.17 24.03 6.93
C SER A 362 -21.95 24.51 6.14
N THR A 363 -21.46 25.72 6.46
CA THR A 363 -20.21 26.29 5.90
C THR A 363 -18.95 25.68 6.53
N GLN A 364 -19.08 25.01 7.67
CA GLN A 364 -18.02 24.29 8.36
C GLN A 364 -18.10 22.79 8.05
N ASN A 365 -16.94 22.12 7.97
CA ASN A 365 -16.83 20.67 7.77
C ASN A 365 -17.08 19.94 9.10
N PRO A 366 -18.25 19.31 9.33
CA PRO A 366 -18.57 18.65 10.61
C PRO A 366 -17.66 17.45 10.89
N PHE A 367 -17.15 16.80 9.83
CA PHE A 367 -16.27 15.64 9.97
C PHE A 367 -14.82 16.00 10.28
N ALA A 368 -14.39 17.24 10.06
CA ALA A 368 -13.03 17.65 10.43
C ALA A 368 -12.80 17.51 11.95
N GLY A 369 -13.79 17.92 12.76
CA GLY A 369 -13.74 17.76 14.21
C GLY A 369 -13.74 16.29 14.64
N VAL A 370 -14.58 15.46 14.02
CA VAL A 370 -14.63 14.01 14.30
C VAL A 370 -13.31 13.34 13.92
N ALA A 371 -12.78 13.64 12.73
CA ALA A 371 -11.52 13.06 12.24
C ALA A 371 -10.33 13.43 13.13
N GLN A 372 -10.27 14.69 13.58
CA GLN A 372 -9.27 15.13 14.54
C GLN A 372 -9.34 14.33 15.83
N GLN A 373 -10.55 14.16 16.41
CA GLN A 373 -10.72 13.38 17.64
C GLN A 373 -10.30 11.91 17.45
N LEU A 374 -10.71 11.29 16.35
CA LEU A 374 -10.33 9.91 16.03
C LEU A 374 -8.80 9.73 15.94
N VAL A 375 -8.10 10.64 15.25
CA VAL A 375 -6.63 10.60 15.16
C VAL A 375 -6.00 10.81 16.53
N GLN A 376 -6.44 11.83 17.28
CA GLN A 376 -5.93 12.13 18.62
C GLN A 376 -6.11 10.98 19.62
N GLN A 377 -7.12 10.14 19.42
CA GLN A 377 -7.41 8.96 20.23
C GLN A 377 -6.76 7.67 19.69
N GLY A 378 -5.88 7.78 18.69
CA GLY A 378 -4.99 6.71 18.29
C GLY A 378 -5.31 6.06 16.93
N VAL A 379 -6.39 6.43 16.24
CA VAL A 379 -6.65 5.93 14.87
C VAL A 379 -5.54 6.45 13.94
N PRO A 380 -4.74 5.58 13.29
CA PRO A 380 -3.54 6.00 12.57
C PRO A 380 -3.77 6.98 11.41
N ALA A 381 -4.86 6.80 10.65
CA ALA A 381 -5.27 7.72 9.61
C ALA A 381 -6.79 7.86 9.52
N VAL A 382 -7.25 9.08 9.28
CA VAL A 382 -8.65 9.39 9.02
C VAL A 382 -8.75 10.27 7.78
N ILE A 383 -9.59 9.85 6.84
CA ILE A 383 -9.94 10.65 5.66
C ILE A 383 -11.33 11.20 5.88
N ALA A 384 -11.48 12.52 5.84
CA ALA A 384 -12.77 13.19 5.93
C ALA A 384 -13.05 13.96 4.64
N MET A 385 -14.23 13.74 4.05
CA MET A 385 -14.67 14.56 2.92
C MET A 385 -15.06 15.95 3.43
N ARG A 386 -14.44 16.99 2.87
CA ARG A 386 -14.70 18.39 3.24
C ARG A 386 -16.10 18.84 2.89
N HIS A 387 -16.56 18.39 1.74
CA HIS A 387 -17.90 18.64 1.23
C HIS A 387 -18.38 17.39 0.50
N PRO A 388 -19.71 17.25 0.32
CA PRO A 388 -20.23 16.14 -0.46
C PRO A 388 -19.60 16.10 -1.86
N ILE A 389 -19.39 14.87 -2.34
CA ILE A 389 -18.86 14.59 -3.67
C ILE A 389 -19.89 13.80 -4.47
N SER A 390 -19.88 13.97 -5.79
CA SER A 390 -20.76 13.23 -6.68
C SER A 390 -20.51 11.73 -6.65
N ASP A 391 -21.53 10.92 -6.94
CA ASP A 391 -21.40 9.46 -7.10
C ASP A 391 -20.22 9.08 -7.99
N THR A 392 -20.07 9.79 -9.13
CA THR A 392 -18.97 9.53 -10.07
C THR A 392 -17.60 9.83 -9.48
N ALA A 393 -17.49 10.87 -8.64
CA ALA A 393 -16.27 11.21 -7.92
C ALA A 393 -16.00 10.21 -6.78
N ALA A 394 -17.03 9.80 -6.04
CA ALA A 394 -16.91 8.78 -4.99
C ALA A 394 -16.41 7.44 -5.55
N VAL A 395 -16.96 7.00 -6.69
CA VAL A 395 -16.50 5.78 -7.39
C VAL A 395 -15.08 5.94 -7.90
N ALA A 396 -14.75 7.06 -8.56
CA ALA A 396 -13.42 7.29 -9.12
C ALA A 396 -12.34 7.39 -8.03
N PHE A 397 -12.62 8.11 -6.95
CA PHE A 397 -11.75 8.24 -5.78
C PHE A 397 -11.55 6.89 -5.11
N SER A 398 -12.65 6.23 -4.70
CA SER A 398 -12.59 4.98 -3.94
C SER A 398 -11.87 3.88 -4.73
N HIS A 399 -12.15 3.74 -6.03
CA HIS A 399 -11.48 2.75 -6.86
C HIS A 399 -9.95 2.93 -6.83
N GLU A 400 -9.47 4.15 -7.12
CA GLU A 400 -8.02 4.39 -7.21
C GLU A 400 -7.35 4.38 -5.82
N PHE A 401 -7.99 4.99 -4.84
CA PHE A 401 -7.50 5.07 -3.48
C PHE A 401 -7.27 3.68 -2.85
N TYR A 402 -8.30 2.82 -2.88
CA TYR A 402 -8.17 1.48 -2.32
C TYR A 402 -7.29 0.56 -3.17
N ALA A 403 -7.20 0.78 -4.48
CA ALA A 403 -6.26 0.05 -5.33
C ALA A 403 -4.81 0.39 -4.97
N ALA A 404 -4.48 1.68 -4.83
CA ALA A 404 -3.16 2.13 -4.40
C ALA A 404 -2.78 1.57 -3.01
N LEU A 405 -3.72 1.56 -2.06
CA LEU A 405 -3.50 0.92 -0.75
C LEU A 405 -3.24 -0.59 -0.86
N ALA A 406 -3.99 -1.30 -1.71
CA ALA A 406 -3.79 -2.72 -1.96
C ALA A 406 -2.46 -3.02 -2.68
N ASP A 407 -1.96 -2.07 -3.46
CA ASP A 407 -0.64 -2.11 -4.12
C ASP A 407 0.52 -1.73 -3.18
N GLY A 408 0.23 -1.39 -1.91
CA GLY A 408 1.22 -1.12 -0.88
C GLY A 408 1.68 0.34 -0.78
N TYR A 409 0.95 1.28 -1.39
CA TYR A 409 1.25 2.71 -1.26
C TYR A 409 0.97 3.17 0.17
N SER A 410 1.70 4.19 0.63
CA SER A 410 1.34 4.91 1.86
C SER A 410 -0.01 5.60 1.68
N VAL A 411 -0.76 5.76 2.78
CA VAL A 411 -2.13 6.31 2.73
C VAL A 411 -2.20 7.70 2.09
N ASP A 412 -1.17 8.52 2.29
CA ASP A 412 -1.08 9.85 1.70
C ASP A 412 -0.80 9.84 0.19
N ALA A 413 0.01 8.89 -0.27
CA ALA A 413 0.21 8.66 -1.70
C ALA A 413 -1.06 8.10 -2.33
N ALA A 414 -1.75 7.16 -1.65
CA ALA A 414 -3.03 6.62 -2.11
C ALA A 414 -4.12 7.70 -2.22
N VAL A 415 -4.23 8.62 -1.24
CA VAL A 415 -5.13 9.77 -1.33
C VAL A 415 -4.79 10.61 -2.56
N THR A 416 -3.49 10.87 -2.79
CA THR A 416 -3.02 11.63 -3.95
C THR A 416 -3.43 10.99 -5.28
N GLU A 417 -3.28 9.66 -5.42
CA GLU A 417 -3.76 8.91 -6.59
C GLU A 417 -5.28 9.02 -6.77
N GLY A 418 -6.05 8.94 -5.67
CA GLY A 418 -7.49 9.21 -5.66
C GLY A 418 -7.85 10.60 -6.20
N ARG A 419 -7.13 11.65 -5.75
CA ARG A 419 -7.33 13.03 -6.22
C ARG A 419 -7.00 13.17 -7.71
N VAL A 420 -5.91 12.53 -8.17
CA VAL A 420 -5.52 12.48 -9.59
C VAL A 420 -6.60 11.80 -10.42
N ALA A 421 -7.16 10.69 -9.96
CA ALA A 421 -8.23 9.98 -10.65
C ALA A 421 -9.49 10.84 -10.83
N VAL A 422 -9.96 11.51 -9.77
CA VAL A 422 -11.12 12.42 -9.84
C VAL A 422 -10.85 13.56 -10.84
N SER A 423 -9.67 14.21 -10.74
CA SER A 423 -9.35 15.34 -11.62
C SER A 423 -9.18 14.96 -13.09
N THR A 424 -8.53 13.83 -13.37
CA THR A 424 -8.25 13.42 -14.75
C THR A 424 -9.48 12.82 -15.43
N ARG A 425 -10.30 12.05 -14.71
CA ARG A 425 -11.50 11.37 -15.25
C ARG A 425 -12.69 12.30 -15.37
N LEU A 426 -12.94 13.14 -14.35
CA LEU A 426 -14.15 13.96 -14.26
C LEU A 426 -13.89 15.43 -14.58
N GLY A 427 -12.68 15.94 -14.26
CA GLY A 427 -12.31 17.31 -14.58
C GLY A 427 -13.03 18.38 -13.77
N ASN A 428 -13.59 18.02 -12.62
CA ASN A 428 -14.25 18.93 -11.69
C ASN A 428 -13.31 19.32 -10.53
N SER A 429 -13.83 20.06 -9.55
CA SER A 429 -13.12 20.52 -8.35
C SER A 429 -13.11 19.52 -7.21
N GLU A 430 -13.92 18.46 -7.27
CA GLU A 430 -14.23 17.57 -6.13
C GLU A 430 -13.02 16.77 -5.61
N TRP A 431 -11.94 16.70 -6.40
CA TRP A 431 -10.69 16.06 -6.02
C TRP A 431 -10.04 16.67 -4.78
N GLY A 432 -10.34 17.92 -4.41
CA GLY A 432 -9.80 18.54 -3.20
C GLY A 432 -10.65 18.28 -1.95
N SER A 433 -11.79 17.58 -2.05
CA SER A 433 -12.65 17.27 -0.91
C SER A 433 -12.01 16.30 0.11
N PRO A 434 -11.35 15.19 -0.29
CA PRO A 434 -10.79 14.25 0.67
C PRO A 434 -9.63 14.90 1.44
N GLN A 435 -9.78 15.11 2.74
CA GLN A 435 -8.74 15.62 3.64
C GLN A 435 -8.16 14.47 4.46
N LEU A 436 -6.84 14.32 4.47
CA LEU A 436 -6.16 13.27 5.22
C LEU A 436 -5.57 13.83 6.52
N MET A 437 -6.05 13.31 7.64
CA MET A 437 -5.48 13.51 8.97
C MET A 437 -4.79 12.22 9.41
N MET A 438 -3.56 12.29 9.90
CA MET A 438 -2.84 11.11 10.35
C MET A 438 -1.83 11.40 11.45
N HIS A 439 -1.51 10.37 12.24
CA HIS A 439 -0.36 10.37 13.15
C HIS A 439 0.66 9.27 12.81
N ALA A 440 0.38 8.43 11.81
CA ALA A 440 1.35 7.50 11.22
C ALA A 440 2.51 8.26 10.56
N GLN A 441 3.74 8.08 11.07
CA GLN A 441 4.89 8.90 10.65
C GLN A 441 5.27 8.73 9.18
N ASP A 442 5.24 7.48 8.68
CA ASP A 442 5.64 7.09 7.33
C ASP A 442 4.44 6.89 6.38
N GLY A 443 3.21 7.08 6.87
CA GLY A 443 1.97 6.84 6.13
C GLY A 443 1.70 5.37 5.79
N LEU A 444 2.51 4.42 6.25
CA LEU A 444 2.30 2.99 6.02
C LEU A 444 1.37 2.43 7.12
N LEU A 445 0.12 2.21 6.76
CA LEU A 445 -0.88 1.71 7.71
C LEU A 445 -0.69 0.23 8.06
N TRP A 446 -0.17 -0.54 7.11
CA TRP A 446 0.10 -1.95 7.25
C TRP A 446 1.16 -2.40 6.24
N ARG A 447 1.81 -3.53 6.53
CA ARG A 447 2.63 -4.28 5.58
C ARG A 447 1.82 -5.47 5.08
N ILE A 448 1.59 -5.53 3.77
CA ILE A 448 0.85 -6.63 3.15
C ILE A 448 1.76 -7.85 3.03
N THR A 449 1.34 -8.99 3.58
CA THR A 449 1.96 -10.30 3.32
C THR A 449 1.11 -11.12 2.36
N ALA A 450 1.77 -11.96 1.56
CA ALA A 450 1.12 -12.79 0.54
C ALA A 450 0.57 -14.13 1.08
N ASP A 451 0.66 -14.44 2.39
CA ASP A 451 0.24 -15.74 2.92
C ASP A 451 -0.39 -15.64 4.33
N PRO A 452 -1.70 -15.89 4.49
CA PRO A 452 -2.36 -15.99 5.80
C PRO A 452 -1.94 -17.22 6.62
N ASN A 453 -1.36 -18.24 5.99
CA ASN A 453 -0.81 -19.45 6.65
C ASN A 453 0.67 -19.31 7.01
N SER A 454 1.29 -18.15 6.73
CA SER A 454 2.48 -17.74 7.46
C SER A 454 2.04 -17.41 8.89
N LEU A 455 1.84 -18.43 9.72
CA LEU A 455 1.90 -18.30 11.18
C LEU A 455 3.19 -17.54 11.47
N VAL A 456 3.03 -16.27 11.82
CA VAL A 456 4.11 -15.38 12.17
C VAL A 456 4.76 -16.01 13.37
N VAL A 457 5.97 -16.54 13.17
CA VAL A 457 6.79 -16.83 14.32
C VAL A 457 7.33 -15.49 14.78
N ASP A 458 6.93 -15.09 15.97
CA ASP A 458 7.49 -13.95 16.66
C ASP A 458 8.77 -14.42 17.36
N GLY A 459 9.94 -14.10 16.79
CA GLY A 459 11.23 -14.47 17.37
C GLY A 459 11.43 -13.89 18.77
N GLU A 460 10.78 -12.76 19.08
CA GLU A 460 10.81 -12.17 20.41
C GLU A 460 9.92 -12.93 21.40
N ALA A 461 8.78 -13.48 20.97
CA ALA A 461 7.97 -14.38 21.80
C ALA A 461 8.71 -15.69 22.13
N ILE A 462 9.36 -16.32 21.13
CA ILE A 462 10.21 -17.49 21.36
C ILE A 462 11.32 -17.16 22.36
N ARG A 463 11.99 -16.03 22.19
CA ARG A 463 13.05 -15.58 23.10
C ARG A 463 12.53 -15.44 24.53
N GLN A 464 11.41 -14.75 24.72
CA GLN A 464 10.81 -14.54 26.04
C GLN A 464 10.43 -15.84 26.74
N ASP A 465 9.90 -16.81 25.99
CA ASP A 465 9.51 -18.11 26.53
C ASP A 465 10.72 -19.01 26.84
N LEU A 466 11.80 -18.92 26.05
CA LEU A 466 13.04 -19.67 26.29
C LEU A 466 13.95 -19.03 27.35
N ASP A 467 13.78 -17.74 27.66
CA ASP A 467 14.57 -17.00 28.67
C ASP A 467 14.37 -17.49 30.11
N VAL A 468 13.40 -18.38 30.33
CA VAL A 468 13.22 -19.10 31.60
C VAL A 468 14.35 -20.10 31.86
N LEU A 469 14.98 -20.67 30.82
CA LEU A 469 15.97 -21.73 30.95
C LEU A 469 17.24 -21.29 31.71
N PRO A 470 17.85 -20.11 31.46
CA PRO A 470 18.92 -19.56 32.30
C PRO A 470 18.54 -19.43 33.77
N GLN A 471 17.29 -19.07 34.08
CA GLN A 471 16.79 -18.96 35.45
C GLN A 471 16.73 -20.34 36.12
N LEU A 472 16.26 -21.36 35.40
CA LEU A 472 16.22 -22.74 35.87
C LEU A 472 17.62 -23.32 36.13
N MET A 473 18.62 -22.95 35.31
CA MET A 473 20.03 -23.36 35.47
C MET A 473 20.72 -22.82 36.74
N GLN A 474 20.05 -21.97 37.52
CA GLN A 474 20.52 -21.62 38.87
C GLN A 474 20.51 -22.84 39.80
N GLN A 475 19.62 -23.82 39.57
CA GLN A 475 19.63 -25.10 40.26
C GLN A 475 20.70 -26.04 39.70
N SER A 476 21.53 -26.64 40.56
CA SER A 476 22.70 -27.44 40.14
C SER A 476 22.31 -28.69 39.32
N ASN A 477 21.24 -29.38 39.71
CA ASN A 477 20.70 -30.54 38.99
C ASN A 477 20.20 -30.18 37.58
N VAL A 478 19.57 -29.02 37.40
CA VAL A 478 19.14 -28.54 36.08
C VAL A 478 20.36 -28.15 35.24
N ARG A 479 21.35 -27.50 35.84
CA ARG A 479 22.60 -27.14 35.17
C ARG A 479 23.35 -28.36 34.64
N ASP A 480 23.46 -29.42 35.45
CA ASP A 480 24.13 -30.66 35.05
C ASP A 480 23.38 -31.36 33.91
N LEU A 481 22.04 -31.34 33.94
CA LEU A 481 21.19 -31.84 32.86
C LEU A 481 21.37 -31.05 31.56
N VAL A 482 21.34 -29.71 31.61
CA VAL A 482 21.55 -28.88 30.40
C VAL A 482 22.97 -29.04 29.87
N ALA A 483 23.95 -29.22 30.75
CA ALA A 483 25.35 -29.41 30.37
C ALA A 483 25.59 -30.66 29.51
N SER A 484 24.75 -31.71 29.62
CA SER A 484 24.88 -32.89 28.75
C SER A 484 24.57 -32.60 27.27
N TYR A 485 23.84 -31.53 26.99
CA TYR A 485 23.47 -31.07 25.63
C TYR A 485 24.32 -29.88 25.14
N ARG A 486 25.37 -29.50 25.87
CA ARG A 486 26.24 -28.35 25.53
C ARG A 486 26.78 -28.42 24.10
N ALA A 487 27.13 -29.61 23.63
CA ALA A 487 27.68 -29.80 22.29
C ALA A 487 26.66 -29.41 21.20
N ASP A 488 25.38 -29.74 21.40
CA ASP A 488 24.29 -29.45 20.48
C ASP A 488 24.00 -27.95 20.45
N PHE A 489 23.87 -27.31 21.62
CA PHE A 489 23.70 -25.85 21.69
C PHE A 489 24.88 -25.09 21.06
N ALA A 490 26.12 -25.51 21.33
CA ALA A 490 27.29 -24.87 20.74
C ALA A 490 27.36 -25.05 19.23
N ALA A 491 26.90 -26.20 18.70
CA ALA A 491 26.80 -26.42 17.25
C ALA A 491 25.74 -25.52 16.62
N ALA A 492 24.58 -25.37 17.25
CA ALA A 492 23.53 -24.48 16.80
C ALA A 492 23.97 -23.01 16.76
N CYS A 493 24.60 -22.50 17.82
CA CYS A 493 25.11 -21.13 17.85
C CYS A 493 26.05 -20.86 16.66
N ARG A 494 27.01 -21.77 16.38
CA ARG A 494 27.91 -21.62 15.22
C ARG A 494 27.17 -21.57 13.88
N GLN A 495 26.06 -22.31 13.74
CA GLN A 495 25.26 -22.30 12.51
C GLN A 495 24.46 -21.00 12.37
N ILE A 496 23.88 -20.50 13.46
CA ILE A 496 23.18 -19.21 13.52
C ILE A 496 24.17 -18.07 13.22
N ASP A 497 25.36 -18.09 13.82
CA ASP A 497 26.42 -17.11 13.55
C ASP A 497 26.79 -17.13 12.06
N SER A 498 26.97 -18.31 11.47
CA SER A 498 27.24 -18.43 10.03
C SER A 498 26.12 -17.85 9.17
N LEU A 499 24.85 -18.08 9.52
CA LEU A 499 23.70 -17.52 8.80
C LEU A 499 23.70 -15.98 8.89
N SER A 500 23.86 -15.45 10.11
CA SER A 500 23.92 -14.02 10.40
C SER A 500 25.03 -13.31 9.61
N ASN A 501 26.22 -13.93 9.55
CA ASN A 501 27.36 -13.39 8.80
C ASN A 501 27.08 -13.32 7.29
N TYR A 502 26.47 -14.35 6.69
CA TYR A 502 26.07 -14.30 5.27
C TYR A 502 24.95 -13.28 5.02
N LYS A 503 24.04 -13.10 5.97
CA LYS A 503 22.98 -12.09 5.88
C LYS A 503 23.55 -10.68 5.91
N ALA A 504 24.51 -10.42 6.80
CA ALA A 504 25.22 -9.14 6.87
C ALA A 504 25.96 -8.82 5.55
N LEU A 505 26.67 -9.80 4.97
CA LEU A 505 27.29 -9.66 3.65
C LEU A 505 26.26 -9.36 2.56
N HIS A 506 25.13 -10.07 2.55
CA HIS A 506 24.04 -9.85 1.59
C HIS A 506 23.51 -8.41 1.68
N ASP A 507 23.21 -7.93 2.88
CA ASP A 507 22.63 -6.60 3.10
C ASP A 507 23.61 -5.48 2.73
N LEU A 508 24.90 -5.65 3.04
CA LEU A 508 25.94 -4.70 2.66
C LEU A 508 26.20 -4.68 1.15
N LEU A 509 26.22 -5.84 0.48
CA LEU A 509 26.30 -5.92 -0.99
C LEU A 509 25.06 -5.30 -1.66
N HIS A 510 23.88 -5.49 -1.09
CA HIS A 510 22.65 -4.86 -1.55
C HIS A 510 22.72 -3.33 -1.39
N LYS A 511 23.19 -2.84 -0.24
CA LYS A 511 23.46 -1.40 -0.02
C LYS A 511 24.48 -0.88 -1.04
N LEU A 512 25.57 -1.61 -1.31
CA LEU A 512 26.56 -1.25 -2.31
C LEU A 512 25.93 -1.11 -3.70
N GLN A 513 25.12 -2.09 -4.12
CA GLN A 513 24.50 -2.11 -5.44
C GLN A 513 23.53 -0.94 -5.63
N PHE A 514 22.61 -0.75 -4.69
CA PHE A 514 21.48 0.15 -4.88
C PHE A 514 21.75 1.58 -4.40
N ARG A 515 22.54 1.75 -3.31
CA ARG A 515 22.77 3.06 -2.70
C ARG A 515 24.09 3.72 -3.13
N CYS A 516 25.04 2.98 -3.70
CA CYS A 516 26.38 3.50 -3.99
C CYS A 516 26.76 3.37 -5.47
N TYR A 517 26.81 2.14 -6.01
CA TYR A 517 27.29 1.87 -7.36
C TYR A 517 26.53 2.62 -8.45
N ASN A 518 25.20 2.66 -8.39
CA ASN A 518 24.37 3.30 -9.42
C ASN A 518 24.70 4.79 -9.57
N VAL A 519 24.92 5.49 -8.45
CA VAL A 519 25.22 6.92 -8.45
C VAL A 519 26.66 7.18 -8.91
N ILE A 520 27.64 6.42 -8.40
CA ILE A 520 29.03 6.50 -8.87
C ILE A 520 29.11 6.26 -10.37
N ALA A 521 28.41 5.24 -10.90
CA ALA A 521 28.42 4.90 -12.32
C ALA A 521 27.75 5.97 -13.22
N GLN A 522 26.77 6.71 -12.68
CA GLN A 522 26.08 7.79 -13.37
C GLN A 522 26.93 9.07 -13.39
N GLU A 523 27.40 9.50 -12.22
CA GLU A 523 28.18 10.75 -12.08
C GLU A 523 29.55 10.62 -12.75
N ALA A 524 30.15 9.43 -12.77
CA ALA A 524 31.41 9.15 -13.48
C ALA A 524 31.37 9.44 -14.99
N ARG A 525 30.18 9.52 -15.60
CA ARG A 525 30.03 9.89 -17.03
C ARG A 525 30.15 11.39 -17.27
N ARG A 526 29.88 12.21 -16.25
CA ARG A 526 29.89 13.68 -16.33
C ARG A 526 31.16 14.30 -15.75
N PHE A 527 31.93 13.52 -15.00
CA PHE A 527 33.25 13.89 -14.49
C PHE A 527 34.31 13.94 -15.62
N PRO A 528 35.22 14.95 -15.64
CA PRO A 528 35.50 15.94 -14.60
C PRO A 528 34.88 17.33 -14.87
N ASP A 529 34.16 17.49 -15.97
CA ASP A 529 33.73 18.79 -16.50
C ASP A 529 32.49 19.37 -15.77
N ASP A 530 31.96 18.67 -14.77
CA ASP A 530 30.74 19.02 -14.03
C ASP A 530 31.01 19.05 -12.52
N ASP A 531 30.99 20.25 -11.94
CA ASP A 531 31.27 20.49 -10.52
C ASP A 531 30.27 19.76 -9.59
N LEU A 532 29.00 19.60 -10.01
CA LEU A 532 28.01 18.87 -9.21
C LEU A 532 28.28 17.36 -9.22
N ALA A 533 28.79 16.84 -10.34
CA ALA A 533 29.21 15.44 -10.42
C ALA A 533 30.40 15.17 -9.49
N LEU A 534 31.33 16.12 -9.39
CA LEU A 534 32.45 16.06 -8.45
C LEU A 534 31.98 16.05 -6.99
N ASP A 535 31.12 16.99 -6.59
CA ASP A 535 30.57 17.06 -5.23
C ASP A 535 29.81 15.78 -4.84
N ASN A 536 29.02 15.23 -5.76
CA ASN A 536 28.35 13.95 -5.55
C ASN A 536 29.36 12.81 -5.36
N LEU A 537 30.37 12.71 -6.24
CA LEU A 537 31.37 11.65 -6.15
C LEU A 537 32.19 11.73 -4.85
N LEU A 538 32.47 12.92 -4.33
CA LEU A 538 33.12 13.10 -3.01
C LEU A 538 32.25 12.55 -1.87
N ASN A 539 30.94 12.81 -1.88
CA ASN A 539 30.02 12.26 -0.88
C ASN A 539 29.91 10.73 -0.96
N TYR A 540 29.91 10.18 -2.18
CA TYR A 540 29.83 8.74 -2.40
C TYR A 540 31.18 8.02 -2.20
N GLU A 541 32.30 8.74 -2.19
CA GLU A 541 33.60 8.18 -1.77
C GLU A 541 33.57 7.79 -0.29
N VAL A 542 33.06 8.67 0.58
CA VAL A 542 32.88 8.39 2.01
C VAL A 542 31.90 7.24 2.20
N THR A 543 30.77 7.27 1.49
CA THR A 543 29.77 6.18 1.57
C THR A 543 30.35 4.83 1.13
N LEU A 544 31.15 4.81 0.05
CA LEU A 544 31.83 3.60 -0.41
C LEU A 544 32.84 3.11 0.64
N GLN A 545 33.59 4.02 1.27
CA GLN A 545 34.52 3.70 2.35
C GLN A 545 33.81 3.02 3.53
N ASP A 546 32.67 3.55 3.97
CA ASP A 546 31.92 2.97 5.09
C ASP A 546 31.41 1.57 4.77
N ILE A 547 30.87 1.36 3.56
CA ILE A 547 30.38 0.05 3.13
C ILE A 547 31.52 -0.96 3.05
N VAL A 548 32.65 -0.59 2.46
CA VAL A 548 33.83 -1.47 2.35
C VAL A 548 34.40 -1.79 3.73
N SER A 549 34.47 -0.82 4.63
CA SER A 549 34.95 -1.03 6.01
C SER A 549 34.03 -1.98 6.79
N ASN A 550 32.71 -1.82 6.66
CA ASN A 550 31.75 -2.74 7.28
C ASN A 550 31.84 -4.16 6.69
N LEU A 551 32.04 -4.29 5.38
CA LEU A 551 32.26 -5.59 4.74
C LEU A 551 33.55 -6.26 5.25
N GLN A 552 34.61 -5.47 5.46
CA GLN A 552 35.85 -5.97 6.07
C GLN A 552 35.62 -6.41 7.51
N GLY A 553 34.92 -5.62 8.33
CA GLY A 553 34.59 -5.98 9.71
C GLY A 553 33.84 -7.31 9.82
N VAL A 554 32.79 -7.50 9.01
CA VAL A 554 32.05 -8.78 8.97
C VAL A 554 32.96 -9.95 8.56
N VAL A 555 33.91 -9.71 7.65
CA VAL A 555 34.85 -10.74 7.21
C VAL A 555 35.92 -11.06 8.25
N GLU A 556 36.36 -10.07 9.03
CA GLU A 556 37.37 -10.23 10.08
C GLU A 556 36.81 -10.93 11.32
N GLU A 557 35.55 -10.65 11.66
CA GLU A 557 34.85 -11.26 12.80
C GLU A 557 34.41 -12.71 12.53
N ALA A 558 34.25 -13.08 11.25
CA ALA A 558 33.74 -14.37 10.84
C ALA A 558 34.82 -15.31 10.26
N GLU A 559 34.64 -16.62 10.45
CA GLU A 559 35.56 -17.65 9.92
C GLU A 559 35.34 -17.93 8.41
N PHE A 560 35.29 -16.91 7.56
CA PHE A 560 35.22 -17.12 6.11
C PHE A 560 36.55 -17.64 5.55
N SER A 561 36.48 -18.53 4.56
CA SER A 561 37.70 -19.00 3.90
C SER A 561 38.26 -17.95 2.93
N ALA A 562 39.58 -17.94 2.72
CA ALA A 562 40.25 -16.90 1.93
C ALA A 562 39.67 -16.73 0.50
N ASN A 563 39.25 -17.83 -0.14
CA ASN A 563 38.66 -17.79 -1.49
C ASN A 563 37.30 -17.09 -1.52
N GLU A 564 36.59 -17.04 -0.40
CA GLU A 564 35.24 -16.49 -0.27
C GLU A 564 35.23 -14.99 -0.20
N THR A 565 36.38 -14.38 0.10
CA THR A 565 36.51 -12.95 0.38
C THR A 565 37.49 -12.26 -0.57
N LEU A 566 38.09 -12.99 -1.53
CA LEU A 566 39.03 -12.43 -2.53
C LEU A 566 38.46 -11.22 -3.30
N TRP A 567 37.15 -11.20 -3.54
CA TRP A 567 36.48 -10.09 -4.24
C TRP A 567 36.46 -8.78 -3.42
N LEU A 568 36.70 -8.85 -2.11
CA LEU A 568 36.82 -7.67 -1.25
C LEU A 568 38.07 -6.85 -1.58
N ASN A 569 39.11 -7.49 -2.13
CA ASN A 569 40.29 -6.79 -2.65
C ASN A 569 39.91 -5.87 -3.82
N ASP A 570 39.04 -6.33 -4.73
CA ASP A 570 38.56 -5.52 -5.85
C ASP A 570 37.75 -4.29 -5.35
N LEU A 571 36.98 -4.43 -4.25
CA LEU A 571 36.27 -3.31 -3.63
C LEU A 571 37.19 -2.34 -2.89
N THR A 572 38.19 -2.87 -2.18
CA THR A 572 39.20 -2.06 -1.49
C THR A 572 40.02 -1.27 -2.50
N GLU A 573 40.41 -1.89 -3.61
CA GLU A 573 41.08 -1.22 -4.72
C GLU A 573 40.16 -0.15 -5.35
N ALA A 574 38.87 -0.46 -5.56
CA ALA A 574 37.92 0.52 -6.10
C ALA A 574 37.77 1.75 -5.17
N GLN A 575 37.71 1.55 -3.86
CA GLN A 575 37.62 2.62 -2.87
C GLN A 575 38.87 3.51 -2.87
N GLN A 576 40.07 2.91 -2.83
CA GLN A 576 41.33 3.67 -2.86
C GLN A 576 41.50 4.45 -4.17
N ARG A 577 41.17 3.82 -5.31
CA ARG A 577 41.25 4.46 -6.62
C ARG A 577 40.22 5.57 -6.81
N LEU A 578 39.03 5.46 -6.21
CA LEU A 578 38.03 6.52 -6.27
C LEU A 578 38.59 7.80 -5.64
N ARG A 579 39.15 7.70 -4.43
CA ARG A 579 39.81 8.84 -3.77
C ARG A 579 40.90 9.46 -4.64
N GLN A 580 41.82 8.62 -5.15
CA GLN A 580 42.92 9.09 -6.01
C GLN A 580 42.41 9.75 -7.29
N ALA A 581 41.37 9.21 -7.93
CA ALA A 581 40.79 9.75 -9.15
C ALA A 581 40.15 11.13 -8.94
N LEU A 582 39.53 11.35 -7.77
CA LEU A 582 38.93 12.64 -7.42
C LEU A 582 39.99 13.68 -7.07
N GLU A 583 41.09 13.30 -6.40
CA GLU A 583 42.21 14.20 -6.09
C GLU A 583 43.02 14.59 -7.35
N SER A 584 43.23 13.65 -8.27
CA SER A 584 44.01 13.85 -9.50
C SER A 584 43.18 14.32 -10.70
N MET A 585 41.85 14.36 -10.57
CA MET A 585 40.90 14.71 -11.63
C MET A 585 40.98 13.79 -12.87
N GLU A 586 41.32 12.51 -12.67
CA GLU A 586 41.55 11.53 -13.76
C GLU A 586 40.33 10.67 -14.10
N SER A 587 39.71 10.90 -15.26
CA SER A 587 38.50 10.15 -15.69
C SER A 587 38.75 8.67 -16.00
N GLU A 588 39.95 8.31 -16.43
CA GLU A 588 40.29 6.91 -16.75
C GLU A 588 40.35 6.04 -15.49
N ALA A 589 40.92 6.59 -14.40
CA ALA A 589 40.92 5.95 -13.08
C ALA A 589 39.48 5.73 -12.58
N LEU A 590 38.59 6.72 -12.76
CA LEU A 590 37.19 6.59 -12.36
C LEU A 590 36.41 5.53 -13.17
N ARG A 591 36.68 5.39 -14.48
CA ARG A 591 36.12 4.28 -15.28
C ARG A 591 36.57 2.91 -14.76
N ARG A 592 37.82 2.81 -14.26
CA ARG A 592 38.33 1.59 -13.64
C ARG A 592 37.60 1.26 -12.33
N VAL A 593 37.28 2.26 -11.52
CA VAL A 593 36.45 2.11 -10.30
C VAL A 593 35.08 1.52 -10.66
N VAL A 594 34.37 2.11 -11.63
CA VAL A 594 33.06 1.62 -12.08
C VAL A 594 33.14 0.17 -12.59
N TRP A 595 34.21 -0.18 -13.30
CA TRP A 595 34.42 -1.54 -13.77
C TRP A 595 34.64 -2.54 -12.63
N LEU A 596 35.46 -2.20 -11.62
CA LEU A 596 35.71 -3.05 -10.45
C LEU A 596 34.41 -3.29 -9.66
N LEU A 597 33.67 -2.24 -9.34
CA LEU A 597 32.38 -2.34 -8.64
C LEU A 597 31.38 -3.19 -9.42
N ARG A 598 31.25 -2.96 -10.74
CA ARG A 598 30.37 -3.75 -11.61
C ARG A 598 30.74 -5.23 -11.63
N ARG A 599 32.05 -5.54 -11.66
CA ARG A 599 32.55 -6.93 -11.67
C ARG A 599 32.15 -7.68 -10.40
N VAL A 600 32.29 -7.05 -9.23
CA VAL A 600 31.89 -7.64 -7.95
C VAL A 600 30.37 -7.83 -7.90
N LEU A 601 29.61 -6.77 -8.23
CA LEU A 601 28.15 -6.79 -8.18
C LEU A 601 27.50 -7.71 -9.21
N ALA A 602 28.21 -8.10 -10.26
CA ALA A 602 27.71 -9.05 -11.25
C ALA A 602 27.66 -10.50 -10.74
N LEU A 603 28.46 -10.85 -9.72
CA LEU A 603 28.65 -12.25 -9.30
C LEU A 603 28.39 -12.46 -7.80
N GLN A 604 28.87 -11.56 -6.95
CA GLN A 604 28.88 -11.79 -5.51
C GLN A 604 27.50 -11.76 -4.84
N PRO A 605 26.55 -10.88 -5.21
CA PRO A 605 25.21 -10.93 -4.62
C PRO A 605 24.56 -12.31 -4.75
N SER A 606 24.65 -12.95 -5.92
CA SER A 606 24.12 -14.29 -6.15
C SER A 606 24.88 -15.38 -5.38
N ASN A 607 26.21 -15.29 -5.31
CA ASN A 607 27.01 -16.24 -4.54
C ASN A 607 26.72 -16.18 -3.04
N VAL A 608 26.60 -14.98 -2.49
CA VAL A 608 26.28 -14.77 -1.08
C VAL A 608 24.85 -15.23 -0.79
N ASN A 609 23.88 -14.95 -1.67
CA ASN A 609 22.51 -15.47 -1.53
C ASN A 609 22.49 -17.01 -1.50
N HIS A 610 23.27 -17.65 -2.36
CA HIS A 610 23.37 -19.11 -2.38
C HIS A 610 23.92 -19.68 -1.07
N ARG A 611 24.93 -19.02 -0.48
CA ARG A 611 25.52 -19.45 0.80
C ARG A 611 24.64 -19.14 2.00
N LEU A 612 23.94 -18.01 1.98
CA LEU A 612 22.91 -17.67 2.96
C LEU A 612 21.86 -18.78 3.03
N ASN A 613 21.32 -19.20 1.89
CA ASN A 613 20.33 -20.27 1.83
C ASN A 613 20.93 -21.64 2.20
N ALA A 614 22.21 -21.89 1.88
CA ALA A 614 22.89 -23.11 2.31
C ALA A 614 23.11 -23.14 3.84
N ALA A 615 23.43 -22.01 4.46
CA ALA A 615 23.52 -21.88 5.92
C ALA A 615 22.15 -22.06 6.57
N ALA A 616 21.09 -21.50 5.98
CA ALA A 616 19.71 -21.70 6.44
C ALA A 616 19.32 -23.18 6.42
N ARG A 617 19.69 -23.91 5.36
CA ARG A 617 19.49 -25.36 5.26
C ARG A 617 20.29 -26.17 6.27
N ALA A 618 21.45 -25.66 6.68
CA ALA A 618 22.34 -26.37 7.59
C ALA A 618 21.91 -26.22 9.07
N LEU A 619 20.99 -25.29 9.38
CA LEU A 619 20.47 -25.09 10.73
C LEU A 619 19.81 -26.37 11.25
N ARG A 620 20.33 -26.87 12.38
CA ARG A 620 19.83 -28.08 13.06
C ARG A 620 18.88 -27.73 14.19
N LEU A 621 17.86 -26.92 13.92
CA LEU A 621 16.89 -26.51 14.94
C LEU A 621 16.11 -27.72 15.48
N ASP A 622 15.84 -28.72 14.63
CA ASP A 622 15.28 -30.02 15.02
C ASP A 622 16.03 -30.68 16.20
N THR A 623 17.36 -30.61 16.18
CA THR A 623 18.25 -31.20 17.19
C THR A 623 18.16 -30.42 18.50
N ILE A 624 18.00 -29.09 18.42
CA ILE A 624 17.78 -28.22 19.59
C ILE A 624 16.42 -28.52 20.20
N VAL A 625 15.36 -28.58 19.38
CA VAL A 625 13.99 -28.90 19.82
C VAL A 625 13.96 -30.25 20.53
N GLN A 626 14.62 -31.28 19.97
CA GLN A 626 14.74 -32.59 20.61
C GLN A 626 15.48 -32.52 21.96
N SER A 627 16.58 -31.76 22.01
CA SER A 627 17.36 -31.57 23.25
C SER A 627 16.53 -30.85 24.32
N LEU A 628 15.82 -29.79 23.97
CA LEU A 628 14.95 -29.04 24.88
C LEU A 628 13.75 -29.86 25.37
N ARG A 629 13.14 -30.68 24.49
CA ARG A 629 12.09 -31.64 24.90
C ARG A 629 12.60 -32.70 25.87
N ALA A 630 13.81 -33.19 25.65
CA ALA A 630 14.42 -34.15 26.57
C ALA A 630 14.68 -33.51 27.95
N ILE A 631 15.17 -32.25 27.96
CA ILE A 631 15.33 -31.46 29.19
C ILE A 631 13.97 -31.29 29.88
N GLN A 632 12.94 -30.83 29.16
CA GLN A 632 11.56 -30.67 29.66
C GLN A 632 11.01 -31.94 30.31
N GLY A 633 11.20 -33.10 29.68
CA GLY A 633 10.76 -34.39 30.21
C GLY A 633 11.38 -34.73 31.58
N GLU A 634 12.65 -34.40 31.77
CA GLU A 634 13.37 -34.61 33.03
C GLU A 634 13.10 -33.50 34.07
N LEU A 635 12.84 -32.27 33.66
CA LEU A 635 12.49 -31.15 34.56
C LEU A 635 11.26 -31.45 35.43
N ARG A 636 10.32 -32.26 34.93
CA ARG A 636 9.13 -32.72 35.69
C ARG A 636 9.49 -33.57 36.91
N ARG A 637 10.72 -34.12 36.98
CA ARG A 637 11.23 -34.88 38.14
C ARG A 637 11.91 -34.00 39.18
N PHE A 638 12.12 -32.72 38.87
CA PHE A 638 12.73 -31.75 39.76
C PHE A 638 11.66 -30.86 40.42
N HIS A 639 11.97 -30.25 41.57
CA HIS A 639 11.08 -29.31 42.26
C HIS A 639 11.10 -27.92 41.56
N VAL A 640 10.65 -27.88 40.31
CA VAL A 640 10.54 -26.66 39.50
C VAL A 640 9.08 -26.18 39.48
N ALA A 641 8.87 -24.87 39.44
CA ALA A 641 7.54 -24.28 39.36
C ALA A 641 6.84 -24.67 38.04
N ALA A 642 5.57 -25.08 38.11
CA ALA A 642 4.80 -25.52 36.95
C ALA A 642 4.71 -24.44 35.85
N THR A 643 4.64 -23.17 36.23
CA THR A 643 4.61 -22.02 35.31
C THR A 643 5.88 -21.91 34.46
N HIS A 644 7.06 -22.19 35.03
CA HIS A 644 8.32 -22.18 34.28
C HIS A 644 8.45 -23.38 33.35
N ILE A 645 7.85 -24.51 33.73
CA ILE A 645 7.77 -25.68 32.84
C ILE A 645 6.89 -25.31 31.65
N GLU A 646 5.66 -24.82 31.89
CA GLU A 646 4.69 -24.41 30.87
C GLU A 646 5.26 -23.37 29.90
N GLN A 647 5.93 -22.33 30.42
CA GLN A 647 6.61 -21.32 29.61
C GLN A 647 7.68 -21.94 28.69
N LEU A 648 8.49 -22.87 29.21
CA LEU A 648 9.46 -23.60 28.39
C LEU A 648 8.77 -24.52 27.36
N GLU A 649 7.64 -25.16 27.71
CA GLU A 649 6.90 -26.00 26.76
C GLU A 649 6.39 -25.18 25.56
N ASN A 650 5.89 -23.96 25.83
CA ASN A 650 5.43 -23.03 24.80
C ASN A 650 6.58 -22.59 23.89
N GLY A 651 7.70 -22.12 24.47
CA GLY A 651 8.87 -21.70 23.68
C GLY A 651 9.45 -22.82 22.81
N VAL A 652 9.44 -24.06 23.29
CA VAL A 652 9.89 -25.23 22.51
C VAL A 652 8.93 -25.59 21.39
N ALA A 653 7.61 -25.45 21.61
CA ALA A 653 6.60 -25.70 20.57
C ALA A 653 6.68 -24.64 19.45
N GLU A 654 6.84 -23.37 19.80
CA GLU A 654 7.02 -22.28 18.84
C GLU A 654 8.33 -22.43 18.06
N LEU A 655 9.42 -22.84 18.70
CA LEU A 655 10.69 -23.14 18.01
C LEU A 655 10.57 -24.30 17.02
N GLU A 656 9.79 -25.34 17.34
CA GLU A 656 9.51 -26.44 16.39
C GLU A 656 8.69 -25.96 15.19
N HIS A 657 7.74 -25.06 15.44
CA HIS A 657 6.95 -24.45 14.38
C HIS A 657 7.83 -23.60 13.45
N PHE A 658 8.76 -22.83 14.02
CA PHE A 658 9.77 -22.07 13.28
C PHE A 658 10.65 -22.95 12.41
N ASP A 659 11.20 -24.03 12.97
CA ASP A 659 12.01 -25.00 12.20
C ASP A 659 11.22 -25.59 11.03
N THR A 660 9.97 -26.00 11.26
CA THR A 660 9.09 -26.53 10.22
C THR A 660 8.88 -25.53 9.09
N ARG A 661 8.64 -24.25 9.45
CA ARG A 661 8.40 -23.17 8.50
C ARG A 661 9.66 -22.80 7.71
N LEU A 662 10.80 -22.69 8.38
CA LEU A 662 12.09 -22.41 7.74
C LEU A 662 12.43 -23.49 6.72
N ASN A 663 12.31 -24.76 7.10
CA ASN A 663 12.55 -25.89 6.20
C ASN A 663 11.60 -25.89 5.00
N ALA A 664 10.31 -25.61 5.21
CA ALA A 664 9.34 -25.51 4.12
C ALA A 664 9.71 -24.39 3.13
N LEU A 665 10.08 -23.21 3.62
CA LEU A 665 10.48 -22.08 2.78
C LEU A 665 11.80 -22.34 2.03
N VAL A 666 12.80 -22.97 2.66
CA VAL A 666 14.04 -23.36 1.99
C VAL A 666 13.76 -24.33 0.84
N VAL A 667 12.89 -25.34 1.07
CA VAL A 667 12.50 -26.30 0.03
C VAL A 667 11.73 -25.63 -1.10
N GLU A 668 10.75 -24.77 -0.78
CA GLU A 668 9.98 -24.04 -1.79
C GLU A 668 10.90 -23.12 -2.62
N HIS A 669 11.82 -22.42 -1.96
CA HIS A 669 12.81 -21.56 -2.59
C HIS A 669 13.66 -22.35 -3.61
N ASP A 670 14.22 -23.50 -3.22
CA ASP A 670 15.06 -24.32 -4.10
C ASP A 670 14.31 -24.77 -5.35
N GLN A 671 13.06 -25.20 -5.17
CA GLN A 671 12.21 -25.65 -6.26
C GLN A 671 11.86 -24.51 -7.22
N TRP A 672 11.57 -23.31 -6.70
CA TRP A 672 11.36 -22.13 -7.54
C TRP A 672 12.64 -21.64 -8.22
N GLN A 673 13.81 -21.76 -7.58
CA GLN A 673 15.09 -21.41 -8.17
C GLN A 673 15.41 -22.31 -9.39
N GLU A 674 15.07 -23.60 -9.32
CA GLU A 674 15.16 -24.52 -10.45
C GLU A 674 14.28 -24.06 -11.63
N VAL A 675 13.04 -23.69 -11.34
CA VAL A 675 12.08 -23.15 -12.31
C VAL A 675 12.61 -21.87 -12.96
N GLN A 676 13.19 -20.94 -12.19
CA GLN A 676 13.79 -19.72 -12.73
C GLN A 676 14.94 -20.01 -13.71
N ARG A 677 15.77 -21.01 -13.43
CA ARG A 677 16.89 -21.37 -14.30
C ARG A 677 16.41 -21.93 -15.65
N ILE A 678 15.40 -22.79 -15.62
CA ILE A 678 14.76 -23.32 -16.83
C ILE A 678 14.13 -22.18 -17.63
N LEU A 679 13.38 -21.30 -16.95
CA LEU A 679 12.74 -20.15 -17.57
C LEU A 679 13.74 -19.17 -18.22
N GLY A 680 14.85 -18.87 -17.55
CA GLY A 680 15.91 -18.03 -18.10
C GLY A 680 16.56 -18.64 -19.35
N ARG A 681 16.86 -19.94 -19.32
CA ARG A 681 17.38 -20.67 -20.49
C ARG A 681 16.43 -20.62 -21.68
N ILE A 682 15.13 -20.79 -21.44
CA ILE A 682 14.10 -20.68 -22.48
C ILE A 682 14.07 -19.24 -23.04
N GLU A 683 14.05 -18.23 -22.17
CA GLU A 683 13.99 -16.81 -22.56
C GLU A 683 15.18 -16.40 -23.45
N ASP A 684 16.39 -16.84 -23.11
CA ASP A 684 17.60 -16.59 -23.91
C ASP A 684 17.52 -17.22 -25.31
N MET A 685 16.93 -18.41 -25.42
CA MET A 685 16.81 -19.15 -26.68
C MET A 685 15.60 -18.71 -27.53
N MET A 686 14.55 -18.17 -26.91
CA MET A 686 13.30 -17.76 -27.58
C MET A 686 13.45 -16.64 -28.63
N VAL A 687 14.59 -15.94 -28.60
CA VAL A 687 14.96 -14.95 -29.62
C VAL A 687 15.23 -15.63 -30.97
N TYR A 688 15.73 -16.86 -30.96
CA TYR A 688 16.12 -17.62 -32.16
C TYR A 688 15.00 -18.53 -32.66
N ASP A 689 14.46 -19.40 -31.80
CA ASP A 689 13.37 -20.33 -32.09
C ASP A 689 12.57 -20.68 -30.83
N LEU A 690 11.49 -21.47 -30.98
CA LEU A 690 10.65 -21.90 -29.85
C LEU A 690 10.99 -23.31 -29.36
N SER A 691 12.01 -23.96 -29.93
CA SER A 691 12.28 -25.38 -29.68
C SER A 691 12.69 -25.63 -28.23
N GLU A 692 13.47 -24.73 -27.63
CA GLU A 692 13.84 -24.84 -26.21
C GLU A 692 12.62 -24.81 -25.27
N LEU A 693 11.61 -23.99 -25.58
CA LEU A 693 10.34 -23.98 -24.84
C LEU A 693 9.58 -25.28 -25.06
N GLU A 694 9.46 -25.76 -26.30
CA GLU A 694 8.75 -27.02 -26.62
C GLU A 694 9.36 -28.23 -25.90
N PHE A 695 10.69 -28.32 -25.85
CA PHE A 695 11.39 -29.41 -25.16
C PHE A 695 11.30 -29.30 -23.64
N SER A 696 11.38 -28.10 -23.08
CA SER A 696 11.40 -27.87 -21.64
C SER A 696 10.00 -27.78 -21.01
N TRP A 697 8.96 -27.50 -21.79
CA TRP A 697 7.61 -27.25 -21.29
C TRP A 697 6.99 -28.41 -20.47
N PRO A 698 7.10 -29.69 -20.86
CA PRO A 698 6.53 -30.78 -20.08
C PRO A 698 7.11 -30.89 -18.65
N ASP A 699 8.44 -30.75 -18.52
CA ASP A 699 9.13 -30.80 -17.23
C ASP A 699 8.85 -29.53 -16.40
N LEU A 700 8.90 -28.35 -17.04
CA LEU A 700 8.59 -27.07 -16.42
C LEU A 700 7.16 -27.06 -15.85
N ASN A 701 6.17 -27.48 -16.65
CA ASN A 701 4.77 -27.51 -16.23
C ASN A 701 4.54 -28.51 -15.10
N ALA A 702 5.18 -29.69 -15.15
CA ALA A 702 5.09 -30.68 -14.07
C ALA A 702 5.65 -30.14 -12.74
N ARG A 703 6.83 -29.49 -12.78
CA ARG A 703 7.45 -28.88 -11.60
C ARG A 703 6.59 -27.78 -10.99
N THR A 704 6.08 -26.86 -11.80
CA THR A 704 5.24 -25.78 -11.28
C THR A 704 3.88 -26.28 -10.83
N THR A 705 3.34 -27.34 -11.44
CA THR A 705 2.11 -27.98 -10.96
C THR A 705 2.31 -28.56 -9.57
N ALA A 706 3.42 -29.27 -9.34
CA ALA A 706 3.75 -29.83 -8.03
C ALA A 706 3.94 -28.74 -6.96
N LEU A 707 4.65 -27.66 -7.31
CA LEU A 707 4.80 -26.48 -6.45
C LEU A 707 3.46 -25.86 -6.10
N CYS A 708 2.61 -25.60 -7.09
CA CYS A 708 1.30 -25.02 -6.90
C CYS A 708 0.31 -25.94 -6.15
N ALA A 709 0.52 -27.25 -6.13
CA ALA A 709 -0.38 -28.20 -5.47
C ALA A 709 -0.40 -28.07 -3.94
N ALA A 710 0.69 -27.58 -3.34
CA ALA A 710 0.78 -27.34 -1.91
C ALA A 710 0.10 -26.02 -1.48
N HIS A 711 -0.28 -25.17 -2.44
CA HIS A 711 -0.87 -23.87 -2.19
C HIS A 711 -2.33 -23.82 -2.65
N LYS A 712 -3.12 -22.96 -1.99
CA LYS A 712 -4.50 -22.68 -2.36
C LYS A 712 -4.64 -21.18 -2.54
N GLY A 713 -5.53 -20.76 -3.44
CA GLY A 713 -5.83 -19.36 -3.68
C GLY A 713 -5.82 -18.99 -5.16
N GLU A 714 -6.43 -17.84 -5.46
CA GLU A 714 -6.70 -17.39 -6.83
C GLU A 714 -5.43 -17.22 -7.69
N TRP A 715 -4.26 -16.98 -7.07
CA TRP A 715 -2.99 -16.89 -7.80
C TRP A 715 -2.60 -18.21 -8.46
N VAL A 716 -2.89 -19.35 -7.81
CA VAL A 716 -2.66 -20.70 -8.33
C VAL A 716 -3.56 -20.96 -9.53
N GLU A 717 -4.83 -20.59 -9.42
CA GLU A 717 -5.80 -20.72 -10.51
C GLU A 717 -5.38 -19.91 -11.73
N ARG A 718 -4.97 -18.66 -11.54
CA ARG A 718 -4.47 -17.79 -12.61
C ARG A 718 -3.16 -18.29 -13.20
N PHE A 719 -2.28 -18.87 -12.37
CA PHE A 719 -1.04 -19.49 -12.83
C PHE A 719 -1.35 -20.69 -13.74
N PHE A 720 -2.29 -21.55 -13.35
CA PHE A 720 -2.76 -22.67 -14.17
C PHE A 720 -3.49 -22.22 -15.44
N GLN A 721 -4.27 -21.13 -15.38
CA GLN A 721 -4.89 -20.55 -16.58
C GLN A 721 -3.84 -20.08 -17.58
N ASP A 722 -2.81 -19.37 -17.14
CA ASP A 722 -1.73 -18.92 -18.03
C ASP A 722 -0.91 -20.10 -18.56
N ALA A 723 -0.71 -21.16 -17.76
CA ALA A 723 -0.11 -22.41 -18.21
C ALA A 723 -0.96 -23.12 -19.29
N GLU A 724 -2.27 -23.19 -19.11
CA GLU A 724 -3.21 -23.77 -20.09
C GLU A 724 -3.22 -22.97 -21.40
N GLN A 725 -3.25 -21.64 -21.32
CA GLN A 725 -3.19 -20.77 -22.51
C GLN A 725 -1.86 -20.92 -23.26
N LEU A 726 -0.75 -21.06 -22.54
CA LEU A 726 0.56 -21.32 -23.12
C LEU A 726 0.61 -22.69 -23.80
N GLN A 727 0.15 -23.75 -23.13
CA GLN A 727 0.03 -25.08 -23.71
C GLN A 727 -0.82 -25.08 -24.98
N LYS A 728 -1.95 -24.37 -24.98
CA LYS A 728 -2.82 -24.24 -26.15
C LYS A 728 -2.13 -23.50 -27.29
N ALA A 729 -1.40 -22.42 -26.99
CA ALA A 729 -0.68 -21.67 -28.02
C ALA A 729 0.47 -22.47 -28.65
N LEU A 730 1.12 -23.34 -27.88
CA LEU A 730 2.13 -24.29 -28.38
C LEU A 730 1.48 -25.30 -29.34
N THR A 731 0.34 -25.89 -28.97
CA THR A 731 -0.42 -26.83 -29.83
C THR A 731 -0.93 -26.17 -31.11
N ASP A 732 -1.41 -24.93 -31.01
CA ASP A 732 -1.91 -24.14 -32.15
C ASP A 732 -0.78 -23.62 -33.06
N ASN A 733 0.49 -23.86 -32.69
CA ASN A 733 1.69 -23.39 -33.37
C ASN A 733 1.63 -21.89 -33.72
N ASN A 734 1.28 -21.06 -32.74
CA ASN A 734 1.13 -19.61 -32.89
C ASN A 734 2.24 -18.86 -32.12
N PRO A 735 3.36 -18.50 -32.79
CA PRO A 735 4.54 -17.95 -32.11
C PRO A 735 4.28 -16.63 -31.36
N ALA A 736 3.38 -15.80 -31.87
CA ALA A 736 3.04 -14.52 -31.22
C ALA A 736 2.29 -14.73 -29.91
N ARG A 737 1.36 -15.70 -29.87
CA ARG A 737 0.62 -16.07 -28.65
C ARG A 737 1.50 -16.82 -27.66
N VAL A 738 2.35 -17.73 -28.14
CA VAL A 738 3.33 -18.44 -27.31
C VAL A 738 4.23 -17.46 -26.56
N ARG A 739 4.80 -16.46 -27.26
CA ARG A 739 5.64 -15.43 -26.62
C ARG A 739 4.88 -14.62 -25.56
N SER A 740 3.65 -14.20 -25.87
CA SER A 740 2.82 -13.41 -24.92
C SER A 740 2.46 -14.21 -23.66
N TYR A 741 1.98 -15.45 -23.82
CA TYR A 741 1.61 -16.28 -22.66
C TYR A 741 2.83 -16.78 -21.88
N PHE A 742 3.94 -17.07 -22.56
CA PHE A 742 5.21 -17.37 -21.89
C PHE A 742 5.69 -16.22 -21.01
N GLN A 743 5.64 -14.97 -21.50
CA GLN A 743 6.00 -13.81 -20.70
C GLN A 743 5.12 -13.66 -19.44
N ARG A 744 3.81 -13.89 -19.56
CA ARG A 744 2.89 -13.86 -18.40
C ARG A 744 3.20 -14.97 -17.40
N TYR A 745 3.41 -16.19 -17.87
CA TYR A 745 3.80 -17.34 -17.05
C TYR A 745 5.15 -17.11 -16.35
N ARG A 746 6.17 -16.67 -17.09
CA ARG A 746 7.51 -16.28 -16.62
C ARG A 746 7.45 -15.21 -15.52
N GLN A 747 6.61 -14.20 -15.72
CA GLN A 747 6.43 -13.11 -14.76
C GLN A 747 5.78 -13.61 -13.47
N ARG A 748 4.73 -14.43 -13.54
CA ARG A 748 4.09 -14.99 -12.33
C ARG A 748 5.02 -15.91 -11.56
N ALA A 749 5.74 -16.79 -12.25
CA ALA A 749 6.75 -17.65 -11.62
C ALA A 749 7.87 -16.82 -10.97
N GLY A 750 8.32 -15.75 -11.64
CA GLY A 750 9.29 -14.80 -11.11
C GLY A 750 8.80 -14.08 -9.85
N ASN A 751 7.56 -13.60 -9.85
CA ASN A 751 6.95 -12.93 -8.71
C ASN A 751 6.82 -13.86 -7.50
N ARG A 752 6.40 -15.12 -7.72
CA ARG A 752 6.32 -16.09 -6.61
C ARG A 752 7.69 -16.43 -6.05
N PHE A 753 8.69 -16.66 -6.92
CA PHE A 753 10.05 -16.89 -6.45
C PHE A 753 10.59 -15.72 -5.61
N PHE A 754 10.34 -14.48 -6.05
CA PHE A 754 10.73 -13.29 -5.31
C PHE A 754 10.06 -13.21 -3.92
N GLN A 755 8.77 -13.54 -3.83
CA GLN A 755 8.05 -13.58 -2.55
C GLN A 755 8.66 -14.62 -1.60
N VAL A 756 8.95 -15.82 -2.09
CA VAL A 756 9.54 -16.90 -1.30
C VAL A 756 10.97 -16.54 -0.84
N ASP A 757 11.78 -15.96 -1.73
CA ASP A 757 13.14 -15.46 -1.40
C ASP A 757 13.08 -14.35 -0.33
N THR A 758 12.12 -13.44 -0.42
CA THR A 758 11.93 -12.38 0.58
C THR A 758 11.50 -12.97 1.93
N GLN A 759 10.49 -13.84 1.93
CA GLN A 759 10.01 -14.50 3.14
C GLN A 759 11.12 -15.32 3.83
N LEU A 760 11.96 -16.00 3.06
CA LEU A 760 13.11 -16.74 3.61
C LEU A 760 14.13 -15.80 4.24
N LYS A 761 14.44 -14.66 3.60
CA LYS A 761 15.39 -13.67 4.13
C LYS A 761 14.90 -12.97 5.39
N ASP A 762 13.61 -12.65 5.43
CA ASP A 762 12.98 -12.09 6.61
C ASP A 762 13.02 -13.10 7.76
N LEU A 763 12.67 -14.36 7.49
CA LEU A 763 12.72 -15.42 8.49
C LEU A 763 14.15 -15.75 8.95
N CYS A 764 15.17 -15.56 8.12
CA CYS A 764 16.58 -15.69 8.53
C CYS A 764 17.05 -14.56 9.46
N THR A 765 16.27 -13.48 9.59
CA THR A 765 16.58 -12.35 10.48
C THR A 765 16.05 -12.58 11.88
N GLU A 766 14.89 -13.24 11.99
CA GLU A 766 14.32 -13.77 13.24
C GLU A 766 15.19 -14.91 13.79
#